data_AF-A0A243CVZ0-F1
#
_entry.id   AF-A0A243CVZ0-F1
#
_cell.length_a   1.000
_cell.length_b   1.000
_cell.length_c   1.000
_cell.angle_alpha   90.00
_cell.angle_beta   90.00
_cell.angle_gamma   90.00
#
_symmetry.space_group_name_H-M   'P 1'
#
loop_
_entity.id
_entity.type
_entity.pdbx_description
1 polymer ?
#
loop_
_entity_poly.entity_id
_entity_poly.type
_entity_poly.pdbx_seq_one_letter_code
_entity_poly.pdbx_strand_id
1 'polypeptide(L)'
;MGSFSLNAVAETEESAKMISNWKRVLVGEPFTNNDAILKNIVLDKEKDLQDNVLSNLNKENESPSLFKNLPDWKQNSAQITETVKNIEKMAVLYQTPNSIYYQKDTLQKDIMYAMEYFYDQMYNEKIKNTYGNWWDWEIGTPQSYNNILVLMFDDLTEVELSKYIMAVDRFVPDPTKRLNGIKETGANLLDKSFIVMVRGILNNNSNKIQLGIDATNDVYKIVQNGDGFYKDGSFIQHTYNPYTGGYGEVLLARSADIHELFSGTDRLTNVQGIKKLYTYIETTYLPVMKQGEVFDMTRGRGMSRQNSSSSIVGRNILYEILVISSQNQDLSYRGKYARYVKEAIFQHNNSESYYNGLSIHKTQTFQRLMSDSSIKPDFGVRDTNNMLSAMNQMTHQKKDFAAGLSLFGKQISSFEYGNGENMKGFYMGTGMLYFYNNDLGQYDNDYWATIDMTRLPGTTTDHKLGNLIDWKNYNNPKSWSGGVSDGQIGSASMYYTMQNVTGSSLEAKKSWFFLKDKIVAMAAGINSKENADTETIVENRRLEKDGSNLLEVENTEVALDQGILFKGASWAHLKGKNNESDIGYVFPQSENIYAEKKERSGKWSDINKGGSSDQVSNMFATLSIPHGKSPSGGEYVYVILPGKNQEETSTFAKEMDVSILSNTPTQQVIYDDADDIWMGNFYEIGKVNEVEAKTRGAIVINYKDNGVKVVMADPMKEQVKVIFTIPKKIGYKVAEKDDEITVKEDANSWIIEMDSSDKSGKSSQVYFE
;
A
#
# COMPACT_ATOMS: atom_id res chain seq x y z
N MET A 1 56.79 -14.71 -12.23
CA MET A 1 55.78 -14.73 -11.16
C MET A 1 55.37 -13.29 -10.92
N GLY A 2 54.29 -12.87 -11.58
CA GLY A 2 53.83 -11.48 -11.57
C GLY A 2 53.22 -11.11 -10.23
N SER A 3 53.40 -9.86 -9.84
CA SER A 3 52.72 -9.23 -8.71
C SER A 3 51.20 -9.40 -8.84
N PHE A 4 50.62 -10.37 -8.15
CA PHE A 4 49.22 -10.30 -7.77
C PHE A 4 49.08 -9.04 -6.92
N SER A 5 48.48 -7.99 -7.48
CA SER A 5 48.34 -6.70 -6.81
C SER A 5 47.43 -6.88 -5.59
N LEU A 6 47.80 -6.27 -4.44
CA LEU A 6 46.98 -6.27 -3.21
C LEU A 6 45.51 -5.90 -3.47
N ASN A 7 45.25 -5.08 -4.49
CA ASN A 7 43.90 -4.68 -4.90
C ASN A 7 43.06 -5.85 -5.42
N ALA A 8 43.64 -6.79 -6.19
CA ALA A 8 42.91 -7.94 -6.71
C ALA A 8 42.52 -8.92 -5.59
N VAL A 9 43.39 -9.08 -4.58
CA VAL A 9 43.13 -9.90 -3.39
C VAL A 9 42.02 -9.27 -2.53
N ALA A 10 42.08 -7.95 -2.31
CA ALA A 10 41.05 -7.22 -1.56
C ALA A 10 39.68 -7.26 -2.25
N GLU A 11 39.61 -7.15 -3.58
CA GLU A 11 38.35 -7.29 -4.33
C GLU A 11 37.76 -8.71 -4.21
N THR A 12 38.61 -9.76 -4.24
CA THR A 12 38.15 -11.14 -4.04
C THR A 12 37.65 -11.38 -2.62
N GLU A 13 38.30 -10.83 -1.59
CA GLU A 13 37.84 -10.91 -0.20
C GLU A 13 36.50 -10.16 0.02
N GLU A 14 36.34 -8.99 -0.60
CA GLU A 14 35.10 -8.21 -0.55
C GLU A 14 33.95 -8.98 -1.22
N SER A 15 34.17 -9.57 -2.40
CA SER A 15 33.19 -10.40 -3.11
C SER A 15 32.77 -11.64 -2.30
N ALA A 16 33.73 -12.34 -1.68
CA ALA A 16 33.43 -13.48 -0.81
C ALA A 16 32.54 -13.07 0.39
N LYS A 17 32.80 -11.89 0.98
CA LYS A 17 31.97 -11.34 2.06
C LYS A 17 30.55 -11.03 1.59
N MET A 18 30.37 -10.42 0.42
CA MET A 18 29.05 -10.11 -0.13
C MET A 18 28.25 -11.39 -0.47
N ILE A 19 28.90 -12.43 -1.00
CA ILE A 19 28.30 -13.75 -1.21
C ILE A 19 27.84 -14.33 0.13
N SER A 20 28.69 -14.29 1.16
CA SER A 20 28.37 -14.78 2.51
C SER A 20 27.19 -14.01 3.14
N ASN A 21 27.18 -12.68 3.03
CA ASN A 21 26.07 -11.85 3.50
C ASN A 21 24.75 -12.27 2.83
N TRP A 22 24.74 -12.38 1.50
CA TRP A 22 23.52 -12.74 0.77
C TRP A 22 23.08 -14.17 1.05
N LYS A 23 24.02 -15.13 1.15
CA LYS A 23 23.72 -16.50 1.59
C LYS A 23 23.02 -16.50 2.96
N ARG A 24 23.49 -15.70 3.93
CA ARG A 24 22.84 -15.56 5.25
C ARG A 24 21.43 -14.99 5.15
N VAL A 25 21.15 -14.04 4.25
CA VAL A 25 19.79 -13.53 4.03
C VAL A 25 18.87 -14.65 3.50
N LEU A 26 19.38 -15.49 2.59
CA LEU A 26 18.60 -16.56 1.95
C LEU A 26 18.30 -17.73 2.89
N VAL A 27 19.25 -18.16 3.73
CA VAL A 27 19.09 -19.38 4.57
C VAL A 27 18.99 -19.12 6.08
N GLY A 28 19.28 -17.90 6.53
CA GLY A 28 19.39 -17.57 7.96
C GLY A 28 20.65 -18.15 8.60
N GLU A 29 20.70 -18.09 9.93
CA GLU A 29 21.78 -18.64 10.75
C GLU A 29 21.36 -19.97 11.40
N PRO A 30 22.31 -20.86 11.79
CA PRO A 30 21.99 -22.04 12.58
C PRO A 30 21.25 -21.67 13.87
N PHE A 31 20.25 -22.46 14.25
CA PHE A 31 19.47 -22.26 15.48
C PHE A 31 19.34 -23.54 16.30
N THR A 32 18.97 -23.39 17.59
CA THR A 32 18.83 -24.54 18.51
C THR A 32 17.47 -25.23 18.35
N ASN A 33 17.39 -26.51 18.69
CA ASN A 33 16.14 -27.29 18.63
C ASN A 33 15.02 -26.78 19.57
N ASN A 34 15.31 -25.83 20.46
CA ASN A 34 14.32 -25.24 21.37
C ASN A 34 13.52 -24.10 20.72
N ASP A 35 13.93 -23.61 19.54
CA ASP A 35 13.17 -22.60 18.80
C ASP A 35 12.08 -23.27 17.96
N ALA A 36 10.88 -23.41 18.54
CA ALA A 36 9.74 -24.04 17.90
C ALA A 36 9.28 -23.29 16.63
N ILE A 37 9.39 -21.96 16.62
CA ILE A 37 8.97 -21.12 15.49
C ILE A 37 9.86 -21.40 14.29
N LEU A 38 11.19 -21.28 14.44
CA LEU A 38 12.13 -21.54 13.34
C LEU A 38 12.07 -23.00 12.89
N LYS A 39 11.87 -23.94 13.81
CA LYS A 39 11.69 -25.35 13.48
C LYS A 39 10.45 -25.57 12.60
N ASN A 40 9.32 -24.97 12.96
CA ASN A 40 8.09 -25.09 12.16
C ASN A 40 8.26 -24.45 10.77
N ILE A 41 8.94 -23.30 10.67
CA ILE A 41 9.25 -22.67 9.38
C ILE A 41 10.10 -23.61 8.49
N VAL A 42 11.11 -24.29 9.06
CA VAL A 42 11.90 -25.27 8.32
C VAL A 42 11.04 -26.46 7.90
N LEU A 43 10.23 -27.02 8.80
CA LEU A 43 9.34 -28.15 8.51
C LEU A 43 8.33 -27.81 7.39
N ASP A 44 7.74 -26.62 7.41
CA ASP A 44 6.82 -26.16 6.37
C ASP A 44 7.51 -26.05 5.01
N LYS A 45 8.74 -25.53 4.99
CA LYS A 45 9.56 -25.46 3.77
C LYS A 45 9.94 -26.85 3.27
N GLU A 46 10.32 -27.77 4.15
CA GLU A 46 10.66 -29.15 3.81
C GLU A 46 9.45 -29.89 3.23
N LYS A 47 8.27 -29.67 3.82
CA LYS A 47 7.02 -30.21 3.31
C LYS A 47 6.68 -29.65 1.94
N ASP A 48 6.76 -28.33 1.75
CA ASP A 48 6.55 -27.72 0.42
C ASP A 48 7.52 -28.26 -0.63
N LEU A 49 8.80 -28.39 -0.26
CA LEU A 49 9.82 -28.97 -1.15
C LEU A 49 9.46 -30.42 -1.52
N GLN A 50 9.08 -31.25 -0.56
CA GLN A 50 8.74 -32.64 -0.82
C GLN A 50 7.46 -32.78 -1.65
N ASP A 51 6.39 -32.10 -1.25
CA ASP A 51 5.04 -32.29 -1.79
C ASP A 51 4.85 -31.59 -3.14
N ASN A 52 5.46 -30.41 -3.34
CA ASN A 52 5.21 -29.57 -4.52
C ASN A 52 6.38 -29.50 -5.50
N VAL A 53 7.62 -29.77 -5.06
CA VAL A 53 8.81 -29.65 -5.92
C VAL A 53 9.40 -31.02 -6.29
N LEU A 54 9.88 -31.79 -5.31
CA LEU A 54 10.59 -33.06 -5.55
C LEU A 54 9.66 -34.15 -6.09
N SER A 55 8.39 -34.19 -5.65
CA SER A 55 7.36 -35.08 -6.20
C SER A 55 7.13 -34.87 -7.71
N ASN A 56 7.35 -33.63 -8.19
CA ASN A 56 7.14 -33.21 -9.57
C ASN A 56 8.42 -33.22 -10.41
N LEU A 57 9.61 -33.34 -9.81
CA LEU A 57 10.88 -33.34 -10.53
C LEU A 57 10.94 -34.52 -11.50
N ASN A 58 11.07 -34.24 -12.80
CA ASN A 58 11.19 -35.25 -13.83
C ASN A 58 12.65 -35.44 -14.23
N LYS A 59 13.13 -36.69 -14.15
CA LYS A 59 14.50 -37.09 -14.53
C LYS A 59 14.52 -38.08 -15.69
N GLU A 60 13.39 -38.26 -16.38
CA GLU A 60 13.33 -39.10 -17.58
C GLU A 60 14.14 -38.46 -18.73
N ASN A 61 14.85 -39.30 -19.49
CA ASN A 61 15.58 -38.83 -20.68
C ASN A 61 14.59 -38.19 -21.67
N GLU A 62 14.95 -37.02 -22.19
CA GLU A 62 14.14 -36.25 -23.15
C GLU A 62 12.79 -35.73 -22.62
N SER A 63 12.63 -35.59 -21.29
CA SER A 63 11.42 -35.01 -20.71
C SER A 63 11.08 -33.63 -21.29
N PRO A 64 9.82 -33.36 -21.69
CA PRO A 64 9.41 -32.07 -22.23
C PRO A 64 9.32 -30.94 -21.18
N SER A 65 9.34 -31.27 -19.88
CA SER A 65 9.40 -30.30 -18.78
C SER A 65 10.24 -30.83 -17.60
N LEU A 66 10.88 -29.91 -16.86
CA LEU A 66 11.65 -30.26 -15.67
C LEU A 66 10.77 -30.66 -14.49
N PHE A 67 9.63 -29.99 -14.31
CA PHE A 67 8.63 -30.31 -13.31
C PHE A 67 7.31 -30.69 -14.00
N LYS A 68 6.70 -31.81 -13.57
CA LYS A 68 5.48 -32.38 -14.19
C LYS A 68 4.28 -31.43 -14.11
N ASN A 69 4.21 -30.61 -13.07
CA ASN A 69 3.16 -29.61 -12.85
C ASN A 69 3.38 -28.28 -13.60
N LEU A 70 4.48 -28.15 -14.35
CA LEU A 70 4.80 -26.96 -15.17
C LEU A 70 5.02 -27.34 -16.66
N PRO A 71 4.02 -27.96 -17.34
CA PRO A 71 4.19 -28.47 -18.69
C PRO A 71 4.17 -27.40 -19.79
N ASP A 72 3.58 -26.23 -19.52
CA ASP A 72 3.28 -25.20 -20.52
C ASP A 72 4.34 -24.09 -20.59
N TRP A 73 5.52 -24.33 -20.01
CA TRP A 73 6.58 -23.32 -19.93
C TRP A 73 6.93 -22.72 -21.29
N LYS A 74 6.83 -23.48 -22.40
CA LYS A 74 7.08 -23.02 -23.77
C LYS A 74 6.12 -21.94 -24.29
N GLN A 75 4.98 -21.75 -23.65
CA GLN A 75 3.95 -20.76 -24.05
C GLN A 75 3.62 -19.79 -22.92
N ASN A 76 3.92 -20.16 -21.67
CA ASN A 76 3.65 -19.35 -20.48
C ASN A 76 4.97 -19.04 -19.76
N SER A 77 5.46 -17.82 -19.93
CA SER A 77 6.71 -17.35 -19.30
C SER A 77 6.70 -17.44 -17.78
N ALA A 78 5.53 -17.35 -17.13
CA ALA A 78 5.41 -17.47 -15.68
C ALA A 78 5.89 -18.83 -15.17
N GLN A 79 5.72 -19.91 -15.96
CA GLN A 79 6.21 -21.24 -15.58
C GLN A 79 7.74 -21.36 -15.71
N ILE A 80 8.42 -20.48 -16.43
CA ILE A 80 9.89 -20.39 -16.42
C ILE A 80 10.35 -19.82 -15.08
N THR A 81 9.73 -18.72 -14.64
CA THR A 81 9.97 -18.15 -13.31
C THR A 81 9.68 -19.17 -12.21
N GLU A 82 8.54 -19.87 -12.28
CA GLU A 82 8.18 -20.88 -11.28
C GLU A 82 9.15 -22.06 -11.27
N THR A 83 9.62 -22.49 -12.44
CA THR A 83 10.63 -23.56 -12.54
C THR A 83 11.91 -23.18 -11.80
N VAL A 84 12.48 -21.99 -12.03
CA VAL A 84 13.71 -21.60 -11.34
C VAL A 84 13.48 -21.34 -9.84
N LYS A 85 12.32 -20.84 -9.43
CA LYS A 85 11.96 -20.72 -8.01
C LYS A 85 11.90 -22.07 -7.31
N ASN A 86 11.44 -23.12 -7.99
CA ASN A 86 11.47 -24.47 -7.46
C ASN A 86 12.91 -24.99 -7.27
N ILE A 87 13.82 -24.67 -8.19
CA ILE A 87 15.25 -24.97 -8.02
C ILE A 87 15.85 -24.17 -6.86
N GLU A 88 15.46 -22.90 -6.70
CA GLU A 88 15.89 -22.07 -5.56
C GLU A 88 15.42 -22.67 -4.23
N LYS A 89 14.18 -23.15 -4.12
CA LYS A 89 13.69 -23.85 -2.92
C LYS A 89 14.55 -25.07 -2.57
N MET A 90 14.99 -25.84 -3.58
CA MET A 90 15.93 -26.95 -3.38
C MET A 90 17.27 -26.45 -2.82
N ALA A 91 17.87 -25.44 -3.45
CA ALA A 91 19.16 -24.88 -3.04
C ALA A 91 19.12 -24.24 -1.64
N VAL A 92 18.02 -23.57 -1.28
CA VAL A 92 17.82 -22.97 0.05
C VAL A 92 17.87 -24.06 1.13
N LEU A 93 17.10 -25.13 1.00
CA LEU A 93 17.08 -26.20 2.00
C LEU A 93 18.37 -27.04 1.99
N TYR A 94 19.01 -27.21 0.84
CA TYR A 94 20.34 -27.80 0.75
C TYR A 94 21.39 -27.03 1.57
N GLN A 95 21.28 -25.70 1.61
CA GLN A 95 22.20 -24.82 2.35
C GLN A 95 21.69 -24.41 3.74
N THR A 96 20.53 -24.90 4.20
CA THR A 96 19.96 -24.55 5.52
C THR A 96 20.43 -25.56 6.59
N PRO A 97 21.30 -25.20 7.57
CA PRO A 97 21.91 -26.14 8.51
C PRO A 97 20.95 -26.99 9.35
N ASN A 98 19.75 -26.46 9.62
CA ASN A 98 18.72 -27.12 10.41
C ASN A 98 17.76 -28.00 9.59
N SER A 99 17.94 -28.08 8.26
CA SER A 99 17.10 -28.91 7.41
C SER A 99 17.59 -30.35 7.32
N ILE A 100 16.65 -31.30 7.16
CA ILE A 100 16.95 -32.70 6.80
C ILE A 100 17.68 -32.84 5.47
N TYR A 101 17.58 -31.82 4.61
CA TYR A 101 18.22 -31.77 3.30
C TYR A 101 19.60 -31.12 3.31
N TYR A 102 20.03 -30.59 4.47
CA TYR A 102 21.31 -29.90 4.60
C TYR A 102 22.47 -30.75 4.10
N GLN A 103 23.18 -30.25 3.08
CA GLN A 103 24.33 -30.88 2.46
C GLN A 103 24.11 -32.35 2.04
N LYS A 104 22.87 -32.73 1.68
CA LYS A 104 22.57 -34.09 1.20
C LYS A 104 23.01 -34.27 -0.25
N ASP A 105 23.92 -35.22 -0.50
CA ASP A 105 24.41 -35.58 -1.84
C ASP A 105 23.29 -35.82 -2.87
N THR A 106 22.17 -36.41 -2.44
CA THR A 106 21.03 -36.69 -3.33
C THR A 106 20.38 -35.40 -3.80
N LEU A 107 20.17 -34.42 -2.90
CA LEU A 107 19.57 -33.15 -3.28
C LEU A 107 20.56 -32.29 -4.09
N GLN A 108 21.86 -32.32 -3.74
CA GLN A 108 22.90 -31.65 -4.51
C GLN A 108 22.88 -32.10 -5.98
N LYS A 109 22.87 -33.40 -6.24
CA LYS A 109 22.79 -33.96 -7.61
C LYS A 109 21.52 -33.54 -8.34
N ASP A 110 20.41 -33.46 -7.62
CA ASP A 110 19.12 -33.05 -8.19
C ASP A 110 19.11 -31.57 -8.56
N ILE A 111 19.74 -30.71 -7.73
CA ILE A 111 19.94 -29.29 -8.03
C ILE A 111 20.82 -29.14 -9.27
N MET A 112 21.97 -29.84 -9.32
CA MET A 112 22.89 -29.76 -10.47
C MET A 112 22.21 -30.23 -11.77
N TYR A 113 21.45 -31.33 -11.72
CA TYR A 113 20.65 -31.79 -12.86
C TYR A 113 19.62 -30.73 -13.30
N ALA A 114 18.89 -30.16 -12.34
CA ALA A 114 17.86 -29.17 -12.60
C ALA A 114 18.44 -27.87 -13.20
N MET A 115 19.58 -27.41 -12.69
CA MET A 115 20.31 -26.24 -13.23
C MET A 115 20.76 -26.47 -14.67
N GLU A 116 21.30 -27.65 -14.98
CA GLU A 116 21.73 -27.97 -16.35
C GLU A 116 20.55 -28.04 -17.31
N TYR A 117 19.48 -28.75 -16.93
CA TYR A 117 18.26 -28.80 -17.73
C TYR A 117 17.68 -27.40 -17.97
N PHE A 118 17.58 -26.59 -16.91
CA PHE A 118 17.03 -25.24 -16.99
C PHE A 118 17.84 -24.36 -17.93
N TYR A 119 19.17 -24.40 -17.83
CA TYR A 119 20.05 -23.69 -18.76
C TYR A 119 19.85 -24.19 -20.20
N ASP A 120 20.00 -25.49 -20.46
CA ASP A 120 19.98 -26.05 -21.81
C ASP A 120 18.64 -25.82 -22.53
N GLN A 121 17.52 -25.97 -21.81
CA GLN A 121 16.19 -25.99 -22.41
C GLN A 121 15.45 -24.65 -22.30
N MET A 122 15.65 -23.89 -21.21
CA MET A 122 14.71 -22.82 -20.83
C MET A 122 15.35 -21.43 -20.78
N TYR A 123 16.58 -21.30 -20.27
CA TYR A 123 17.18 -20.00 -19.99
C TYR A 123 18.71 -20.00 -20.22
N ASN A 124 19.11 -19.70 -21.46
CA ASN A 124 20.51 -19.57 -21.87
C ASN A 124 20.73 -18.40 -22.83
N GLU A 125 22.00 -18.06 -23.07
CA GLU A 125 22.41 -16.92 -23.88
C GLU A 125 22.05 -17.03 -25.37
N LYS A 126 21.78 -18.25 -25.86
CA LYS A 126 21.48 -18.52 -27.27
C LYS A 126 20.02 -18.21 -27.62
N ILE A 127 19.15 -18.09 -26.61
CA ILE A 127 17.74 -17.73 -26.79
C ILE A 127 17.66 -16.28 -27.28
N LYS A 128 17.14 -16.08 -28.50
CA LYS A 128 17.00 -14.75 -29.12
C LYS A 128 15.64 -14.11 -28.88
N ASN A 129 14.58 -14.92 -28.87
CA ASN A 129 13.20 -14.45 -28.78
C ASN A 129 12.58 -14.88 -27.45
N THR A 130 12.00 -13.93 -26.72
CA THR A 130 11.21 -14.16 -25.52
C THR A 130 9.71 -14.16 -25.86
N TYR A 131 8.89 -14.78 -25.02
CA TYR A 131 7.42 -14.79 -25.13
C TYR A 131 6.80 -14.49 -23.77
N GLY A 132 5.50 -14.21 -23.75
CA GLY A 132 4.77 -13.90 -22.52
C GLY A 132 5.21 -12.58 -21.90
N ASN A 133 5.27 -12.54 -20.57
CA ASN A 133 5.61 -11.35 -19.81
C ASN A 133 7.13 -11.13 -19.74
N TRP A 134 7.60 -9.96 -20.17
CA TRP A 134 9.02 -9.56 -20.12
C TRP A 134 9.62 -9.68 -18.72
N TRP A 135 8.80 -9.44 -17.68
CA TRP A 135 9.23 -9.47 -16.29
C TRP A 135 9.78 -10.85 -15.89
N ASP A 136 9.22 -11.93 -16.42
CA ASP A 136 9.71 -13.29 -16.12
C ASP A 136 11.16 -13.46 -16.61
N TRP A 137 11.45 -13.00 -17.83
CA TRP A 137 12.76 -13.15 -18.44
C TRP A 137 13.82 -12.21 -17.85
N GLU A 138 13.43 -10.99 -17.50
CA GLU A 138 14.37 -9.92 -17.15
C GLU A 138 14.44 -9.61 -15.65
N ILE A 139 13.50 -10.12 -14.84
CA ILE A 139 13.46 -9.90 -13.38
C ILE A 139 13.23 -11.21 -12.61
N GLY A 140 12.08 -11.86 -12.80
CA GLY A 140 11.67 -13.00 -11.98
C GLY A 140 12.64 -14.19 -12.04
N THR A 141 12.98 -14.62 -13.26
CA THR A 141 13.95 -15.69 -13.48
C THR A 141 15.36 -15.32 -13.01
N PRO A 142 15.98 -14.20 -13.43
CA PRO A 142 17.36 -13.91 -13.07
C PRO A 142 17.57 -13.61 -11.58
N GLN A 143 16.55 -13.11 -10.85
CA GLN A 143 16.62 -13.00 -9.39
C GLN A 143 16.81 -14.35 -8.72
N SER A 144 15.90 -15.28 -9.01
CA SER A 144 15.94 -16.64 -8.44
C SER A 144 17.20 -17.38 -8.89
N TYR A 145 17.62 -17.17 -10.14
CA TYR A 145 18.82 -17.83 -10.67
C TYR A 145 20.10 -17.35 -9.98
N ASN A 146 20.25 -16.03 -9.78
CA ASN A 146 21.36 -15.49 -9.00
C ASN A 146 21.39 -16.03 -7.56
N ASN A 147 20.24 -16.19 -6.92
CA ASN A 147 20.16 -16.79 -5.57
C ASN A 147 20.67 -18.23 -5.57
N ILE A 148 20.28 -19.04 -6.56
CA ILE A 148 20.82 -20.41 -6.72
C ILE A 148 22.34 -20.38 -6.89
N LEU A 149 22.88 -19.49 -7.73
CA LEU A 149 24.33 -19.39 -7.94
C LEU A 149 25.08 -18.96 -6.67
N VAL A 150 24.50 -18.10 -5.84
CA VAL A 150 25.07 -17.76 -4.52
C VAL A 150 25.04 -18.95 -3.58
N LEU A 151 23.93 -19.70 -3.55
CA LEU A 151 23.76 -20.85 -2.66
C LEU A 151 24.68 -22.01 -3.05
N MET A 152 24.84 -22.27 -4.35
CA MET A 152 25.64 -23.36 -4.92
C MET A 152 27.07 -22.92 -5.27
N PHE A 153 27.51 -21.74 -4.84
CA PHE A 153 28.79 -21.15 -5.28
C PHE A 153 29.99 -22.09 -5.10
N ASP A 154 30.08 -22.74 -3.93
CA ASP A 154 31.17 -23.67 -3.60
C ASP A 154 31.04 -25.05 -4.30
N ASP A 155 29.86 -25.35 -4.85
CA ASP A 155 29.54 -26.59 -5.56
C ASP A 155 29.77 -26.50 -7.07
N LEU A 156 29.96 -25.29 -7.60
CA LEU A 156 30.11 -25.01 -9.02
C LEU A 156 31.59 -24.86 -9.41
N THR A 157 31.95 -25.42 -10.56
CA THR A 157 33.23 -25.05 -11.20
C THR A 157 33.17 -23.64 -11.78
N GLU A 158 34.33 -23.00 -11.97
CA GLU A 158 34.43 -21.67 -12.59
C GLU A 158 33.79 -21.64 -13.99
N VAL A 159 33.86 -22.75 -14.73
CA VAL A 159 33.27 -22.90 -16.07
C VAL A 159 31.74 -22.94 -15.99
N GLU A 160 31.17 -23.71 -15.07
CA GLU A 160 29.72 -23.78 -14.87
C GLU A 160 29.16 -22.45 -14.37
N LEU A 161 29.82 -21.84 -13.39
CA LEU A 161 29.43 -20.52 -12.87
C LEU A 161 29.43 -19.47 -13.99
N SER A 162 30.49 -19.40 -14.79
CA SER A 162 30.59 -18.48 -15.93
C SER A 162 29.49 -18.73 -16.97
N LYS A 163 29.20 -20.00 -17.27
CA LYS A 163 28.13 -20.42 -18.19
C LYS A 163 26.76 -19.89 -17.74
N TYR A 164 26.42 -20.07 -16.47
CA TYR A 164 25.12 -19.63 -15.93
C TYR A 164 25.03 -18.11 -15.79
N ILE A 165 26.12 -17.42 -15.46
CA ILE A 165 26.17 -15.95 -15.44
C ILE A 165 25.93 -15.36 -16.84
N MET A 166 26.44 -16.00 -17.90
CA MET A 166 26.18 -15.56 -19.28
C MET A 166 24.70 -15.58 -19.65
N ALA A 167 23.93 -16.55 -19.14
CA ALA A 167 22.49 -16.57 -19.31
C ALA A 167 21.84 -15.34 -18.67
N VAL A 168 22.19 -15.01 -17.42
CA VAL A 168 21.67 -13.80 -16.76
C VAL A 168 22.07 -12.52 -17.51
N ASP A 169 23.33 -12.42 -17.95
CA ASP A 169 23.81 -11.23 -18.69
C ASP A 169 23.11 -11.06 -20.05
N ARG A 170 22.71 -12.15 -20.70
CA ARG A 170 21.92 -12.10 -21.95
C ARG A 170 20.59 -11.37 -21.77
N PHE A 171 19.90 -11.61 -20.67
CA PHE A 171 18.57 -11.06 -20.44
C PHE A 171 18.57 -9.75 -19.65
N VAL A 172 19.62 -9.50 -18.86
CA VAL A 172 19.78 -8.26 -18.09
C VAL A 172 21.14 -7.61 -18.36
N PRO A 173 21.53 -7.33 -19.62
CA PRO A 173 22.87 -6.80 -19.93
C PRO A 173 23.07 -5.39 -19.35
N ASP A 174 21.99 -4.61 -19.31
CA ASP A 174 21.88 -3.24 -18.85
C ASP A 174 20.62 -3.11 -17.97
N PRO A 175 20.74 -2.72 -16.68
CA PRO A 175 19.59 -2.61 -15.79
C PRO A 175 18.65 -1.44 -16.12
N THR A 176 19.14 -0.42 -16.84
CA THR A 176 18.43 0.85 -17.05
C THR A 176 17.31 0.77 -18.09
N LYS A 177 17.22 -0.34 -18.82
CA LYS A 177 16.23 -0.54 -19.88
C LYS A 177 15.89 -2.01 -20.10
N ARG A 178 14.68 -2.27 -20.61
CA ARG A 178 14.25 -3.58 -21.10
C ARG A 178 15.06 -4.01 -22.31
N LEU A 179 15.03 -5.30 -22.64
CA LEU A 179 15.64 -5.82 -23.88
C LEU A 179 15.07 -5.16 -25.14
N ASN A 180 13.82 -4.70 -25.08
CA ASN A 180 13.16 -3.96 -26.17
C ASN A 180 13.46 -2.44 -26.17
N GLY A 181 14.33 -1.95 -25.27
CA GLY A 181 14.78 -0.55 -25.22
C GLY A 181 13.94 0.39 -24.36
N ILE A 182 12.82 -0.05 -23.77
CA ILE A 182 12.02 0.78 -22.84
C ILE A 182 12.85 1.08 -21.59
N LYS A 183 12.97 2.37 -21.23
CA LYS A 183 13.66 2.81 -20.01
C LYS A 183 12.94 2.28 -18.77
N GLU A 184 13.69 1.77 -17.81
CA GLU A 184 13.18 1.31 -16.52
C GLU A 184 13.23 2.40 -15.44
N THR A 185 12.27 2.33 -14.53
CA THR A 185 12.05 3.26 -13.42
C THR A 185 11.61 2.51 -12.16
N GLY A 186 11.72 3.17 -11.01
CA GLY A 186 11.18 2.68 -9.74
C GLY A 186 11.65 1.27 -9.37
N ALA A 187 10.72 0.44 -8.92
CA ALA A 187 10.99 -0.93 -8.46
C ALA A 187 11.67 -1.81 -9.51
N ASN A 188 11.23 -1.75 -10.78
CA ASN A 188 11.81 -2.57 -11.85
C ASN A 188 13.29 -2.23 -12.08
N LEU A 189 13.64 -0.94 -12.07
CA LEU A 189 15.02 -0.49 -12.21
C LEU A 189 15.87 -1.00 -11.04
N LEU A 190 15.35 -0.93 -9.82
CA LEU A 190 16.07 -1.38 -8.63
C LEU A 190 16.26 -2.91 -8.61
N ASP A 191 15.24 -3.68 -8.99
CA ASP A 191 15.31 -5.13 -9.17
C ASP A 191 16.40 -5.53 -10.17
N LYS A 192 16.40 -4.92 -11.36
CA LYS A 192 17.41 -5.19 -12.39
C LYS A 192 18.80 -4.75 -11.95
N SER A 193 18.91 -3.63 -11.24
CA SER A 193 20.18 -3.15 -10.68
C SER A 193 20.75 -4.18 -9.70
N PHE A 194 19.92 -4.71 -8.80
CA PHE A 194 20.33 -5.74 -7.84
C PHE A 194 20.76 -7.04 -8.54
N ILE A 195 20.02 -7.48 -9.58
CA ILE A 195 20.43 -8.63 -10.41
C ILE A 195 21.84 -8.43 -11.00
N VAL A 196 22.13 -7.23 -11.50
CA VAL A 196 23.44 -6.88 -12.08
C VAL A 196 24.53 -6.85 -10.99
N MET A 197 24.24 -6.33 -9.80
CA MET A 197 25.17 -6.35 -8.68
C MET A 197 25.53 -7.79 -8.29
N VAL A 198 24.53 -8.63 -8.00
CA VAL A 198 24.76 -10.00 -7.51
C VAL A 198 25.54 -10.83 -8.54
N ARG A 199 25.21 -10.75 -9.84
CA ARG A 199 25.99 -11.49 -10.84
C ARG A 199 27.42 -10.97 -10.99
N GLY A 200 27.64 -9.66 -10.81
CA GLY A 200 28.97 -9.07 -10.82
C GLY A 200 29.79 -9.53 -9.63
N ILE A 201 29.16 -9.68 -8.46
CA ILE A 201 29.79 -10.23 -7.25
C ILE A 201 30.21 -11.69 -7.48
N LEU A 202 29.33 -12.49 -8.06
CA LEU A 202 29.58 -13.93 -8.31
C LEU A 202 30.82 -14.21 -9.16
N ASN A 203 31.19 -13.33 -10.11
CA ASN A 203 32.41 -13.49 -10.92
C ASN A 203 33.47 -12.41 -10.68
N ASN A 204 33.41 -11.72 -9.54
CA ASN A 204 34.34 -10.65 -9.16
C ASN A 204 34.51 -9.57 -10.26
N ASN A 205 33.43 -9.18 -10.92
CA ASN A 205 33.40 -8.18 -11.99
C ASN A 205 33.00 -6.80 -11.45
N SER A 206 34.01 -6.03 -11.02
CA SER A 206 33.84 -4.67 -10.49
C SER A 206 33.06 -3.73 -11.41
N ASN A 207 33.17 -3.87 -12.74
CA ASN A 207 32.42 -3.04 -13.69
C ASN A 207 30.92 -3.34 -13.66
N LYS A 208 30.52 -4.61 -13.53
CA LYS A 208 29.11 -4.98 -13.40
C LYS A 208 28.56 -4.57 -12.03
N ILE A 209 29.33 -4.73 -10.96
CA ILE A 209 28.95 -4.23 -9.63
C ILE A 209 28.66 -2.72 -9.70
N GLN A 210 29.59 -1.96 -10.27
CA GLN A 210 29.43 -0.50 -10.40
C GLN A 210 28.26 -0.12 -11.33
N LEU A 211 28.05 -0.83 -12.44
CA LEU A 211 26.89 -0.63 -13.32
C LEU A 211 25.57 -0.78 -12.56
N GLY A 212 25.46 -1.80 -11.70
CA GLY A 212 24.30 -1.99 -10.83
C GLY A 212 24.13 -0.83 -9.86
N ILE A 213 25.20 -0.40 -9.19
CA ILE A 213 25.18 0.74 -8.25
C ILE A 213 24.73 2.03 -8.94
N ASP A 214 25.35 2.37 -10.07
CA ASP A 214 25.08 3.62 -10.78
C ASP A 214 23.62 3.72 -11.26
N ALA A 215 23.04 2.58 -11.66
CA ALA A 215 21.65 2.52 -12.11
C ALA A 215 20.62 2.81 -11.00
N THR A 216 20.99 2.66 -9.72
CA THR A 216 20.08 2.96 -8.59
C THR A 216 19.91 4.46 -8.31
N ASN A 217 20.84 5.30 -8.77
CA ASN A 217 20.96 6.70 -8.34
C ASN A 217 19.70 7.56 -8.59
N ASP A 218 18.91 7.22 -9.62
CA ASP A 218 17.69 7.94 -9.98
C ASP A 218 16.45 7.45 -9.21
N VAL A 219 16.47 6.23 -8.66
CA VAL A 219 15.32 5.58 -8.02
C VAL A 219 14.83 6.35 -6.78
N TYR A 220 15.76 6.96 -6.05
CA TYR A 220 15.47 7.66 -4.80
C TYR A 220 15.20 9.17 -4.98
N LYS A 221 15.16 9.69 -6.20
CA LYS A 221 14.90 11.11 -6.45
C LYS A 221 13.41 11.44 -6.28
N ILE A 222 13.14 12.63 -5.76
CA ILE A 222 11.78 13.18 -5.78
C ILE A 222 11.44 13.52 -7.22
N VAL A 223 10.29 13.06 -7.68
CA VAL A 223 9.71 13.37 -8.99
C VAL A 223 8.54 14.35 -8.83
N GLN A 224 8.18 15.00 -9.93
CA GLN A 224 7.00 15.87 -10.01
C GLN A 224 5.86 15.23 -10.81
N ASN A 225 6.18 14.20 -11.62
CA ASN A 225 5.24 13.49 -12.48
C ASN A 225 5.78 12.07 -12.73
N GLY A 226 4.88 11.11 -13.00
CA GLY A 226 5.22 9.72 -13.30
C GLY A 226 5.66 8.92 -12.07
N ASP A 227 6.52 7.93 -12.29
CA ASP A 227 6.91 6.96 -11.27
C ASP A 227 7.93 7.52 -10.26
N GLY A 228 7.75 7.20 -8.99
CA GLY A 228 8.71 7.47 -7.92
C GLY A 228 8.12 8.13 -6.69
N PHE A 229 9.01 8.67 -5.85
CA PHE A 229 8.67 9.39 -4.63
C PHE A 229 8.31 10.84 -4.92
N TYR A 230 7.29 11.36 -4.24
CA TYR A 230 6.87 12.76 -4.32
C TYR A 230 7.14 13.50 -3.02
N LYS A 231 7.25 14.83 -3.11
CA LYS A 231 7.58 15.70 -1.97
C LYS A 231 6.56 15.59 -0.83
N ASP A 232 5.31 15.31 -1.14
CA ASP A 232 4.22 15.16 -0.19
C ASP A 232 4.16 13.77 0.49
N GLY A 233 5.07 12.87 0.15
CA GLY A 233 5.09 11.50 0.66
C GLY A 233 4.46 10.47 -0.27
N SER A 234 3.79 10.88 -1.36
CA SER A 234 3.18 9.95 -2.31
C SER A 234 4.24 9.06 -2.99
N PHE A 235 3.86 7.82 -3.29
CA PHE A 235 4.62 6.95 -4.16
C PHE A 235 3.73 6.44 -5.29
N ILE A 236 4.13 6.73 -6.53
CA ILE A 236 3.38 6.34 -7.74
C ILE A 236 4.22 5.36 -8.55
N GLN A 237 3.57 4.35 -9.11
CA GLN A 237 4.16 3.47 -10.11
C GLN A 237 3.16 3.22 -11.24
N HIS A 238 3.67 2.89 -12.43
CA HIS A 238 2.88 2.76 -13.65
C HIS A 238 2.13 4.06 -13.98
N THR A 239 2.84 5.18 -13.78
CA THR A 239 2.50 6.55 -14.14
C THR A 239 1.35 7.19 -13.35
N TYR A 240 0.37 6.42 -12.87
CA TYR A 240 -0.88 6.97 -12.32
C TYR A 240 -1.51 6.16 -11.18
N ASN A 241 -0.81 5.18 -10.60
CA ASN A 241 -1.36 4.35 -9.53
C ASN A 241 -0.68 4.63 -8.18
N PRO A 242 -1.45 4.87 -7.10
CA PRO A 242 -0.92 4.91 -5.74
C PRO A 242 -0.35 3.54 -5.38
N TYR A 243 0.95 3.48 -5.08
CA TYR A 243 1.66 2.20 -5.03
C TYR A 243 2.62 2.00 -3.85
N THR A 244 2.52 2.83 -2.81
CA THR A 244 3.39 2.74 -1.63
C THR A 244 3.49 1.32 -1.05
N GLY A 245 2.37 0.64 -0.85
CA GLY A 245 2.31 -0.74 -0.35
C GLY A 245 2.39 -1.83 -1.43
N GLY A 246 2.65 -1.49 -2.69
CA GLY A 246 2.94 -2.48 -3.74
C GLY A 246 4.35 -2.28 -4.28
N TYR A 247 4.52 -1.61 -5.41
CA TYR A 247 5.88 -1.36 -5.94
C TYR A 247 6.77 -0.52 -5.02
N GLY A 248 6.18 0.31 -4.14
CA GLY A 248 6.94 1.02 -3.10
C GLY A 248 7.53 0.08 -2.06
N GLU A 249 6.84 -1.02 -1.71
CA GLU A 249 7.36 -2.09 -0.86
C GLU A 249 8.46 -2.87 -1.58
N VAL A 250 8.28 -3.22 -2.86
CA VAL A 250 9.34 -3.89 -3.65
C VAL A 250 10.63 -3.05 -3.67
N LEU A 251 10.51 -1.73 -3.83
CA LEU A 251 11.65 -0.82 -3.79
C LEU A 251 12.30 -0.78 -2.40
N LEU A 252 11.50 -0.74 -1.34
CA LEU A 252 11.98 -0.75 0.04
C LEU A 252 12.70 -2.07 0.38
N ALA A 253 12.10 -3.20 0.00
CA ALA A 253 12.67 -4.55 0.08
C ALA A 253 14.04 -4.63 -0.58
N ARG A 254 14.14 -4.19 -1.85
CA ARG A 254 15.42 -4.22 -2.56
C ARG A 254 16.46 -3.27 -1.99
N SER A 255 16.03 -2.18 -1.37
CA SER A 255 16.95 -1.29 -0.66
C SER A 255 17.48 -1.91 0.63
N ALA A 256 16.63 -2.62 1.38
CA ALA A 256 17.07 -3.43 2.52
C ALA A 256 18.03 -4.56 2.09
N ASP A 257 17.76 -5.21 0.95
CA ASP A 257 18.64 -6.22 0.38
C ASP A 257 20.01 -5.66 0.01
N ILE A 258 20.08 -4.45 -0.57
CA ILE A 258 21.34 -3.76 -0.87
C ILE A 258 22.13 -3.47 0.42
N HIS A 259 21.44 -3.05 1.49
CA HIS A 259 22.07 -2.85 2.81
C HIS A 259 22.67 -4.16 3.37
N GLU A 260 21.93 -5.27 3.30
CA GLU A 260 22.40 -6.57 3.75
C GLU A 260 23.55 -7.10 2.88
N LEU A 261 23.40 -7.06 1.55
CA LEU A 261 24.39 -7.51 0.57
C LEU A 261 25.76 -6.85 0.81
N PHE A 262 25.76 -5.52 0.95
CA PHE A 262 26.98 -4.73 1.17
C PHE A 262 27.39 -4.57 2.64
N SER A 263 26.76 -5.29 3.56
CA SER A 263 27.05 -5.17 4.99
C SER A 263 28.54 -5.41 5.30
N GLY A 264 29.16 -4.42 5.96
CA GLY A 264 30.58 -4.44 6.30
C GLY A 264 31.55 -4.29 5.11
N THR A 265 31.08 -3.76 3.98
CA THR A 265 31.90 -3.36 2.82
C THR A 265 31.79 -1.86 2.58
N ASP A 266 32.72 -1.26 1.82
CA ASP A 266 32.65 0.16 1.50
C ASP A 266 31.70 0.45 0.32
N ARG A 267 31.22 -0.59 -0.40
CA ARG A 267 30.34 -0.47 -1.58
C ARG A 267 29.02 0.23 -1.29
N LEU A 268 28.47 0.07 -0.08
CA LEU A 268 27.22 0.74 0.29
C LEU A 268 27.33 2.27 0.22
N THR A 269 28.52 2.83 0.46
CA THR A 269 28.75 4.28 0.40
C THR A 269 28.63 4.84 -1.03
N ASN A 270 28.76 3.98 -2.04
CA ASN A 270 28.65 4.35 -3.45
C ASN A 270 27.20 4.39 -3.95
N VAL A 271 26.24 3.82 -3.21
CA VAL A 271 24.81 3.81 -3.59
C VAL A 271 24.19 5.17 -3.26
N GLN A 272 24.21 6.10 -4.22
CA GLN A 272 23.75 7.46 -3.99
C GLN A 272 22.24 7.50 -3.73
N GLY A 273 21.83 8.30 -2.76
CA GLY A 273 20.42 8.52 -2.46
C GLY A 273 19.74 7.46 -1.61
N ILE A 274 20.34 6.29 -1.34
CA ILE A 274 19.73 5.27 -0.47
C ILE A 274 19.46 5.80 0.95
N LYS A 275 20.29 6.72 1.44
CA LYS A 275 20.08 7.42 2.73
C LYS A 275 18.80 8.28 2.77
N LYS A 276 18.20 8.64 1.62
CA LYS A 276 16.91 9.34 1.58
C LYS A 276 15.77 8.48 2.11
N LEU A 277 15.94 7.16 2.13
CA LEU A 277 14.98 6.26 2.77
C LEU A 277 14.77 6.59 4.25
N TYR A 278 15.75 7.19 4.92
CA TYR A 278 15.55 7.62 6.31
C TYR A 278 14.41 8.64 6.44
N THR A 279 14.26 9.52 5.45
CA THR A 279 13.14 10.45 5.37
C THR A 279 11.88 9.74 4.84
N TYR A 280 12.01 8.92 3.79
CA TYR A 280 10.84 8.27 3.17
C TYR A 280 10.14 7.27 4.08
N ILE A 281 10.86 6.66 5.03
CA ILE A 281 10.22 5.86 6.09
C ILE A 281 9.13 6.71 6.77
N GLU A 282 9.45 7.93 7.21
CA GLU A 282 8.48 8.82 7.88
C GLU A 282 7.43 9.39 6.95
N THR A 283 7.83 9.87 5.77
CA THR A 283 6.93 10.66 4.91
C THR A 283 6.07 9.80 4.00
N THR A 284 6.53 8.60 3.63
CA THR A 284 5.90 7.76 2.62
C THR A 284 5.33 6.49 3.21
N TYR A 285 6.09 5.75 4.02
CA TYR A 285 5.66 4.44 4.49
C TYR A 285 4.81 4.50 5.77
N LEU A 286 5.24 5.22 6.80
CA LEU A 286 4.49 5.31 8.07
C LEU A 286 3.04 5.83 7.92
N PRO A 287 2.73 6.83 7.06
CA PRO A 287 1.38 7.37 6.94
C PRO A 287 0.35 6.35 6.44
N VAL A 288 0.80 5.34 5.71
CA VAL A 288 -0.06 4.30 5.11
C VAL A 288 -0.02 2.99 5.88
N MET A 289 0.45 3.01 7.14
CA MET A 289 0.50 1.84 8.00
C MET A 289 -0.20 2.06 9.34
N LYS A 290 -0.89 1.04 9.86
CA LYS A 290 -1.46 0.99 11.21
C LYS A 290 -1.30 -0.43 11.77
N GLN A 291 -0.76 -0.55 12.98
CA GLN A 291 -0.67 -1.82 13.73
C GLN A 291 -0.08 -3.01 12.93
N GLY A 292 0.91 -2.72 12.08
CA GLY A 292 1.60 -3.72 11.24
C GLY A 292 0.89 -4.09 9.93
N GLU A 293 -0.22 -3.44 9.59
CA GLU A 293 -0.90 -3.54 8.30
C GLU A 293 -0.58 -2.32 7.44
N VAL A 294 -0.51 -2.52 6.12
CA VAL A 294 -0.43 -1.43 5.14
C VAL A 294 -1.80 -1.18 4.51
N PHE A 295 -2.11 0.07 4.19
CA PHE A 295 -3.41 0.42 3.63
C PHE A 295 -3.55 -0.08 2.18
N ASP A 296 -4.59 -0.89 1.94
CA ASP A 296 -4.82 -1.56 0.65
C ASP A 296 -5.03 -0.59 -0.51
N MET A 297 -5.46 0.64 -0.22
CA MET A 297 -5.54 1.74 -1.20
C MET A 297 -4.20 2.07 -1.89
N THR A 298 -3.08 1.60 -1.34
CA THR A 298 -1.73 1.84 -1.87
C THR A 298 -1.07 0.60 -2.46
N ARG A 299 -1.82 -0.50 -2.65
CA ARG A 299 -1.28 -1.77 -3.18
C ARG A 299 -1.62 -2.05 -4.64
N GLY A 300 -2.35 -1.13 -5.29
CA GLY A 300 -2.79 -1.26 -6.68
C GLY A 300 -3.47 -2.61 -6.92
N ARG A 301 -3.11 -3.32 -7.99
CA ARG A 301 -3.68 -4.65 -8.30
C ARG A 301 -3.24 -5.76 -7.34
N GLY A 302 -2.22 -5.49 -6.52
CA GLY A 302 -1.65 -6.44 -5.56
C GLY A 302 -2.63 -6.91 -4.47
N MET A 303 -3.69 -6.14 -4.21
CA MET A 303 -4.78 -6.54 -3.32
C MET A 303 -5.51 -7.81 -3.77
N SER A 304 -5.48 -8.12 -5.08
CA SER A 304 -6.16 -9.28 -5.65
C SER A 304 -5.36 -10.58 -5.50
N ARG A 305 -4.18 -10.53 -4.88
CA ARG A 305 -3.28 -11.68 -4.70
C ARG A 305 -3.55 -12.37 -3.37
N GLN A 306 -4.08 -13.59 -3.44
CA GLN A 306 -4.43 -14.42 -2.28
C GLN A 306 -3.32 -14.51 -1.21
N ASN A 307 -2.08 -14.73 -1.65
CA ASN A 307 -0.94 -14.95 -0.75
C ASN A 307 -0.17 -13.67 -0.38
N SER A 308 -0.75 -12.50 -0.63
CA SER A 308 -0.11 -11.20 -0.37
C SER A 308 -1.13 -10.26 0.29
N SER A 309 -1.61 -10.65 1.48
CA SER A 309 -2.55 -9.85 2.25
C SER A 309 -1.94 -8.54 2.77
N SER A 310 -2.77 -7.63 3.29
CA SER A 310 -2.31 -6.34 3.82
C SER A 310 -1.36 -6.52 5.01
N SER A 311 -1.62 -7.50 5.89
CA SER A 311 -0.75 -7.79 7.02
C SER A 311 0.56 -8.45 6.58
N ILE A 312 0.56 -9.32 5.56
CA ILE A 312 1.78 -9.95 5.05
C ILE A 312 2.72 -8.88 4.50
N VAL A 313 2.21 -7.97 3.67
CA VAL A 313 3.00 -6.87 3.12
C VAL A 313 3.45 -5.91 4.22
N GLY A 314 2.56 -5.57 5.17
CA GLY A 314 2.92 -4.74 6.30
C GLY A 314 4.07 -5.33 7.15
N ARG A 315 4.08 -6.66 7.39
CA ARG A 315 5.19 -7.34 8.07
C ARG A 315 6.50 -7.26 7.30
N ASN A 316 6.48 -7.31 5.97
CA ASN A 316 7.68 -7.09 5.15
C ASN A 316 8.21 -5.67 5.31
N ILE A 317 7.34 -4.66 5.19
CA ILE A 317 7.71 -3.26 5.37
C ILE A 317 8.33 -3.02 6.76
N LEU A 318 7.78 -3.65 7.82
CA LEU A 318 8.36 -3.55 9.17
C LEU A 318 9.78 -4.13 9.25
N TYR A 319 10.03 -5.27 8.61
CA TYR A 319 11.37 -5.85 8.52
C TYR A 319 12.33 -4.89 7.78
N GLU A 320 11.88 -4.32 6.67
CA GLU A 320 12.70 -3.44 5.84
C GLU A 320 13.01 -2.12 6.54
N ILE A 321 12.02 -1.54 7.24
CA ILE A 321 12.20 -0.39 8.12
C ILE A 321 13.27 -0.72 9.18
N LEU A 322 13.21 -1.88 9.82
CA LEU A 322 14.18 -2.28 10.84
C LEU A 322 15.60 -2.38 10.25
N VAL A 323 15.75 -3.08 9.13
CA VAL A 323 17.05 -3.23 8.44
C VAL A 323 17.61 -1.88 8.02
N ILE A 324 16.84 -1.07 7.30
CA ILE A 324 17.30 0.24 6.78
C ILE A 324 17.61 1.20 7.93
N SER A 325 16.70 1.35 8.90
CA SER A 325 16.88 2.27 10.02
C SER A 325 18.08 1.88 10.89
N SER A 326 18.37 0.58 11.01
CA SER A 326 19.55 0.10 11.71
C SER A 326 20.86 0.56 11.08
N GLN A 327 20.88 1.11 9.86
CA GLN A 327 22.10 1.63 9.22
C GLN A 327 22.33 3.12 9.48
N ASN A 328 21.37 3.81 10.11
CA ASN A 328 21.50 5.23 10.42
C ASN A 328 22.54 5.46 11.55
N GLN A 329 23.32 6.54 11.44
CA GLN A 329 24.32 6.91 12.44
C GLN A 329 23.69 7.55 13.70
N ASP A 330 22.47 8.08 13.59
CA ASP A 330 21.71 8.59 14.73
C ASP A 330 21.09 7.43 15.53
N LEU A 331 21.56 7.26 16.77
CA LEU A 331 21.05 6.24 17.70
C LEU A 331 19.61 6.49 18.13
N SER A 332 19.16 7.75 18.18
CA SER A 332 17.77 8.10 18.47
C SER A 332 16.84 7.63 17.36
N TYR A 333 17.25 7.88 16.10
CA TYR A 333 16.55 7.39 14.92
C TYR A 333 16.44 5.86 14.94
N ARG A 334 17.57 5.14 15.10
CA ARG A 334 17.59 3.68 15.24
C ARG A 334 16.63 3.18 16.33
N GLY A 335 16.71 3.80 17.50
CA GLY A 335 15.86 3.47 18.65
C GLY A 335 14.38 3.65 18.32
N LYS A 336 14.00 4.77 17.70
CA LYS A 336 12.61 5.07 17.32
C LYS A 336 11.99 3.95 16.49
N TYR A 337 12.63 3.52 15.40
CA TYR A 337 12.05 2.51 14.52
C TYR A 337 12.15 1.09 15.07
N ALA A 338 13.19 0.78 15.86
CA ALA A 338 13.22 -0.49 16.58
C ALA A 338 12.04 -0.61 17.54
N ARG A 339 11.70 0.46 18.29
CA ARG A 339 10.52 0.48 19.16
C ARG A 339 9.20 0.39 18.39
N TYR A 340 9.10 1.09 17.26
CA TYR A 340 7.95 1.04 16.35
C TYR A 340 7.69 -0.38 15.82
N VAL A 341 8.73 -1.04 15.31
CA VAL A 341 8.61 -2.41 14.79
C VAL A 341 8.27 -3.37 15.92
N LYS A 342 8.86 -3.18 17.10
CA LYS A 342 8.58 -3.99 18.30
C LYS A 342 7.14 -3.83 18.78
N GLU A 343 6.59 -2.61 18.76
CA GLU A 343 5.19 -2.32 19.06
C GLU A 343 4.26 -3.11 18.13
N ALA A 344 4.50 -3.03 16.81
CA ALA A 344 3.67 -3.71 15.82
C ALA A 344 3.69 -5.24 15.99
N ILE A 345 4.83 -5.85 16.33
CA ILE A 345 4.90 -7.29 16.63
C ILE A 345 4.14 -7.62 17.93
N PHE A 346 4.30 -6.77 18.96
CA PHE A 346 3.66 -6.95 20.25
C PHE A 346 2.12 -6.89 20.19
N GLN A 347 1.56 -6.00 19.39
CA GLN A 347 0.10 -5.87 19.18
C GLN A 347 -0.54 -7.12 18.58
N HIS A 348 0.23 -7.97 17.89
CA HIS A 348 -0.20 -9.29 17.42
C HIS A 348 0.05 -10.40 18.46
N ASN A 349 0.08 -10.02 19.74
CA ASN A 349 0.28 -10.87 20.92
C ASN A 349 1.56 -11.72 20.92
N ASN A 350 2.56 -11.36 20.10
CA ASN A 350 3.73 -12.21 19.84
C ASN A 350 3.35 -13.65 19.46
N SER A 351 2.20 -13.82 18.79
CA SER A 351 1.69 -15.14 18.42
C SER A 351 2.69 -15.85 17.50
N GLU A 352 2.84 -17.17 17.64
CA GLU A 352 3.66 -17.96 16.73
C GLU A 352 3.22 -17.76 15.26
N SER A 353 1.91 -17.57 15.05
CA SER A 353 1.32 -17.29 13.74
C SER A 353 1.79 -16.00 13.08
N TYR A 354 2.32 -15.03 13.85
CA TYR A 354 2.89 -13.80 13.28
C TYR A 354 4.07 -14.10 12.34
N TYR A 355 4.84 -15.15 12.65
CA TYR A 355 6.02 -15.55 11.90
C TYR A 355 5.71 -16.45 10.70
N ASN A 356 4.45 -16.88 10.54
CA ASN A 356 4.06 -17.75 9.43
C ASN A 356 4.35 -17.09 8.07
N GLY A 357 4.99 -17.85 7.19
CA GLY A 357 5.38 -17.42 5.85
C GLY A 357 6.63 -16.54 5.78
N LEU A 358 7.23 -16.12 6.90
CA LEU A 358 8.50 -15.40 6.89
C LEU A 358 9.68 -16.33 6.55
N SER A 359 10.78 -15.74 6.08
CA SER A 359 12.05 -16.45 5.97
C SER A 359 12.67 -16.68 7.37
N ILE A 360 13.59 -17.65 7.45
CA ILE A 360 14.37 -17.94 8.66
C ILE A 360 15.09 -16.66 9.12
N HIS A 361 15.76 -15.97 8.18
CA HIS A 361 16.50 -14.74 8.47
C HIS A 361 15.61 -13.58 8.98
N LYS A 362 14.44 -13.35 8.36
CA LYS A 362 13.48 -12.34 8.84
C LYS A 362 12.99 -12.67 10.25
N THR A 363 12.65 -13.93 10.49
CA THR A 363 12.20 -14.43 11.80
C THR A 363 13.25 -14.23 12.87
N GLN A 364 14.50 -14.62 12.61
CA GLN A 364 15.63 -14.41 13.52
C GLN A 364 15.84 -12.93 13.84
N THR A 365 15.70 -12.06 12.84
CA THR A 365 15.84 -10.61 13.03
C THR A 365 14.77 -10.06 13.96
N PHE A 366 13.51 -10.47 13.78
CA PHE A 366 12.44 -10.09 14.71
C PHE A 366 12.60 -10.70 16.10
N GLN A 367 12.98 -11.98 16.22
CA GLN A 367 13.23 -12.60 17.52
C GLN A 367 14.36 -11.91 18.29
N ARG A 368 15.43 -11.47 17.60
CA ARG A 368 16.49 -10.63 18.21
C ARG A 368 15.93 -9.31 18.74
N LEU A 369 15.12 -8.60 17.95
CA LEU A 369 14.47 -7.37 18.39
C LEU A 369 13.54 -7.61 19.61
N MET A 370 12.76 -8.69 19.57
CA MET A 370 11.82 -9.03 20.64
C MET A 370 12.54 -9.41 21.94
N SER A 371 13.64 -10.16 21.85
CA SER A 371 14.45 -10.58 23.00
C SER A 371 15.30 -9.45 23.61
N ASP A 372 15.58 -8.37 22.87
CA ASP A 372 16.30 -7.22 23.40
C ASP A 372 15.45 -6.44 24.44
N SER A 373 15.72 -6.67 25.72
CA SER A 373 14.97 -6.06 26.82
C SER A 373 15.23 -4.56 27.00
N SER A 374 16.29 -4.01 26.39
CA SER A 374 16.62 -2.58 26.40
C SER A 374 15.70 -1.76 25.50
N ILE A 375 15.10 -2.39 24.49
CA ILE A 375 14.14 -1.78 23.56
C ILE A 375 12.72 -2.08 24.06
N LYS A 376 11.98 -1.04 24.45
CA LYS A 376 10.56 -1.13 24.83
C LYS A 376 9.66 -0.80 23.64
N PRO A 377 8.54 -1.52 23.42
CA PRO A 377 7.57 -1.13 22.41
C PRO A 377 7.07 0.30 22.67
N ASP A 378 6.88 1.07 21.60
CA ASP A 378 6.38 2.45 21.65
C ASP A 378 4.90 2.47 21.27
N PHE A 379 4.00 2.52 22.25
CA PHE A 379 2.55 2.62 22.03
C PHE A 379 2.07 4.07 21.86
N GLY A 380 2.96 4.96 21.42
CA GLY A 380 2.72 6.39 21.30
C GLY A 380 1.46 6.73 20.50
N VAL A 381 0.93 7.94 20.72
CA VAL A 381 -0.23 8.42 19.99
C VAL A 381 0.22 8.92 18.62
N ARG A 382 -0.30 8.29 17.57
CA ARG A 382 -0.28 8.89 16.23
C ARG A 382 -1.48 9.80 16.12
N ASP A 383 -1.21 11.06 15.85
CA ASP A 383 -2.22 12.07 15.62
C ASP A 383 -1.83 12.85 14.37
N THR A 384 -2.18 12.30 13.21
CA THR A 384 -1.77 12.84 11.92
C THR A 384 -2.90 12.79 10.90
N ASN A 385 -3.10 13.86 10.16
CA ASN A 385 -3.84 13.86 8.90
C ASN A 385 -2.84 14.26 7.81
N ASN A 386 -2.81 13.52 6.71
CA ASN A 386 -1.95 13.83 5.56
C ASN A 386 -2.75 13.74 4.27
N MET A 387 -2.74 14.82 3.50
CA MET A 387 -3.19 14.80 2.11
C MET A 387 -1.99 14.49 1.20
N LEU A 388 -1.95 13.27 0.68
CA LEU A 388 -0.95 12.79 -0.28
C LEU A 388 -1.45 13.17 -1.69
N SER A 389 -1.43 14.48 -1.95
CA SER A 389 -2.06 15.15 -3.09
C SER A 389 -1.59 14.65 -4.46
N ALA A 390 -0.34 14.23 -4.61
CA ALA A 390 0.17 13.72 -5.88
C ALA A 390 -0.53 12.41 -6.27
N MET A 391 -0.80 11.53 -5.30
CA MET A 391 -1.52 10.27 -5.54
C MET A 391 -3.01 10.28 -5.15
N ASN A 392 -3.58 11.45 -4.84
CA ASN A 392 -4.99 11.62 -4.47
C ASN A 392 -5.44 10.69 -3.32
N GLN A 393 -4.60 10.52 -2.31
CA GLN A 393 -4.92 9.73 -1.12
C GLN A 393 -4.91 10.60 0.13
N MET A 394 -5.83 10.37 1.05
CA MET A 394 -5.76 10.98 2.39
C MET A 394 -5.61 9.89 3.44
N THR A 395 -4.69 10.11 4.39
CA THR A 395 -4.52 9.25 5.57
C THR A 395 -4.87 10.05 6.81
N HIS A 396 -5.59 9.45 7.74
CA HIS A 396 -5.95 10.05 9.00
C HIS A 396 -5.73 9.03 10.11
N GLN A 397 -4.72 9.24 10.95
CA GLN A 397 -4.38 8.35 12.04
C GLN A 397 -4.64 9.05 13.36
N LYS A 398 -5.37 8.36 14.22
CA LYS A 398 -5.58 8.70 15.62
C LYS A 398 -5.05 7.57 16.49
N LYS A 399 -5.12 7.77 17.80
CA LYS A 399 -4.73 6.76 18.79
C LYS A 399 -5.43 5.43 18.51
N ASP A 400 -6.76 5.45 18.47
CA ASP A 400 -7.57 4.23 18.51
C ASP A 400 -8.04 3.76 17.12
N PHE A 401 -7.98 4.63 16.11
CA PHE A 401 -8.35 4.27 14.74
C PHE A 401 -7.45 4.92 13.70
N ALA A 402 -7.54 4.46 12.47
CA ALA A 402 -7.03 5.15 11.30
C ALA A 402 -8.00 5.00 10.13
N ALA A 403 -8.01 5.98 9.24
CA ALA A 403 -8.76 5.96 8.00
C ALA A 403 -7.86 6.27 6.81
N GLY A 404 -8.08 5.55 5.72
CA GLY A 404 -7.48 5.83 4.42
C GLY A 404 -8.58 6.13 3.41
N LEU A 405 -8.51 7.25 2.70
CA LEU A 405 -9.48 7.62 1.68
C LEU A 405 -8.82 7.62 0.31
N SER A 406 -9.36 6.80 -0.58
CA SER A 406 -8.88 6.67 -1.96
C SER A 406 -9.73 7.49 -2.93
N LEU A 407 -9.08 8.47 -3.56
CA LEU A 407 -9.67 9.31 -4.59
C LEU A 407 -8.92 9.12 -5.92
N PHE A 408 -9.66 9.21 -7.01
CA PHE A 408 -9.12 9.22 -8.37
C PHE A 408 -9.28 10.61 -8.99
N GLY A 409 -8.50 10.90 -10.02
CA GLY A 409 -8.41 12.23 -10.60
C GLY A 409 -8.02 12.18 -12.07
N LYS A 410 -7.65 13.31 -12.65
CA LYS A 410 -7.14 13.34 -14.03
C LYS A 410 -5.85 12.53 -14.19
N GLN A 411 -4.97 12.63 -13.19
CA GLN A 411 -3.65 12.01 -13.19
C GLN A 411 -3.60 10.67 -12.47
N ILE A 412 -4.60 10.36 -11.64
CA ILE A 412 -4.63 9.15 -10.80
C ILE A 412 -5.81 8.29 -11.20
N SER A 413 -5.54 7.02 -11.47
CA SER A 413 -6.57 6.08 -11.90
C SER A 413 -7.43 5.58 -10.74
N SER A 414 -8.69 5.22 -11.02
CA SER A 414 -9.55 4.57 -10.01
C SER A 414 -8.98 3.24 -9.53
N PHE A 415 -8.38 2.47 -10.44
CA PHE A 415 -7.77 1.18 -10.15
C PHE A 415 -6.82 0.78 -11.26
N GLU A 416 -5.92 -0.17 -10.96
CA GLU A 416 -5.10 -0.82 -11.97
C GLU A 416 -5.66 -2.22 -12.27
N TYR A 417 -5.80 -2.52 -13.58
CA TYR A 417 -5.97 -3.86 -14.12
C TYR A 417 -4.79 -4.19 -15.03
N GLY A 418 -4.19 -5.36 -14.85
CA GLY A 418 -3.07 -5.82 -15.65
C GLY A 418 -2.81 -7.29 -15.42
N ASN A 419 -2.45 -8.04 -16.46
CA ASN A 419 -2.13 -9.47 -16.38
C ASN A 419 -3.25 -10.35 -15.81
N GLY A 420 -4.51 -9.91 -15.92
CA GLY A 420 -5.64 -10.62 -15.29
C GLY A 420 -5.75 -10.43 -13.78
N GLU A 421 -5.02 -9.51 -13.17
CA GLU A 421 -5.11 -9.15 -11.75
C GLU A 421 -6.06 -7.96 -11.54
N ASN A 422 -6.82 -7.97 -10.44
CA ASN A 422 -7.80 -6.95 -10.04
C ASN A 422 -8.95 -6.72 -11.05
N MET A 423 -9.60 -7.82 -11.46
CA MET A 423 -10.66 -7.82 -12.48
C MET A 423 -11.96 -7.08 -12.09
N LYS A 424 -12.11 -6.67 -10.82
CA LYS A 424 -13.35 -6.04 -10.31
C LYS A 424 -13.11 -4.69 -9.60
N GLY A 425 -11.93 -4.09 -9.73
CA GLY A 425 -11.53 -2.91 -8.95
C GLY A 425 -12.19 -1.56 -9.28
N PHE A 426 -13.23 -1.49 -10.12
CA PHE A 426 -13.72 -0.24 -10.73
C PHE A 426 -14.03 0.90 -9.73
N TYR A 427 -14.50 0.59 -8.53
CA TYR A 427 -14.93 1.57 -7.51
C TYR A 427 -13.85 1.89 -6.46
N MET A 428 -12.66 1.30 -6.53
CA MET A 428 -11.64 1.42 -5.47
C MET A 428 -11.12 2.86 -5.27
N GLY A 429 -11.06 3.66 -6.32
CA GLY A 429 -10.64 5.07 -6.24
C GLY A 429 -11.79 6.07 -6.18
N THR A 430 -13.05 5.62 -6.08
CA THR A 430 -14.23 6.51 -6.20
C THR A 430 -14.70 7.04 -4.85
N GLY A 431 -13.77 7.27 -3.91
CA GLY A 431 -14.07 7.61 -2.52
C GLY A 431 -14.26 6.40 -1.62
N MET A 432 -13.51 5.32 -1.85
CA MET A 432 -13.50 4.20 -0.90
C MET A 432 -12.82 4.65 0.39
N LEU A 433 -13.52 4.48 1.51
CA LEU A 433 -13.04 4.79 2.85
C LEU A 433 -12.62 3.49 3.54
N TYR A 434 -11.32 3.30 3.68
CA TYR A 434 -10.71 2.24 4.47
C TYR A 434 -10.68 2.66 5.94
N PHE A 435 -11.07 1.78 6.84
CA PHE A 435 -11.19 2.06 8.26
C PHE A 435 -10.53 0.96 9.09
N TYR A 436 -9.51 1.34 9.87
CA TYR A 436 -8.67 0.48 10.68
C TYR A 436 -8.88 0.85 12.15
N ASN A 437 -9.13 -0.15 12.99
CA ASN A 437 -9.29 -0.03 14.44
C ASN A 437 -8.73 -1.31 15.09
N ASN A 438 -9.05 -1.57 16.35
CA ASN A 438 -8.50 -2.74 17.06
C ASN A 438 -9.08 -4.11 16.60
N ASP A 439 -9.81 -4.14 15.49
CA ASP A 439 -10.14 -5.36 14.74
C ASP A 439 -9.07 -5.63 13.67
N LEU A 440 -7.94 -6.17 14.11
CA LEU A 440 -6.78 -6.48 13.27
C LEU A 440 -7.14 -7.51 12.19
N GLY A 441 -6.67 -7.27 10.96
CA GLY A 441 -6.87 -8.14 9.82
C GLY A 441 -8.25 -7.97 9.17
N GLN A 442 -8.90 -6.82 9.32
CA GLN A 442 -10.19 -6.51 8.69
C GLN A 442 -10.20 -6.86 7.19
N TYR A 443 -9.16 -6.43 6.47
CA TYR A 443 -9.00 -6.56 5.01
C TYR A 443 -8.23 -7.82 4.58
N ASP A 444 -7.92 -8.71 5.54
CA ASP A 444 -7.31 -10.00 5.31
C ASP A 444 -8.38 -11.12 5.28
N ASN A 445 -7.98 -12.38 5.41
CA ASN A 445 -8.90 -13.54 5.52
C ASN A 445 -9.95 -13.60 4.40
N ASP A 446 -9.49 -13.59 3.15
CA ASP A 446 -10.35 -13.70 1.96
C ASP A 446 -11.34 -12.55 1.76
N TYR A 447 -11.19 -11.42 2.47
CA TYR A 447 -12.03 -10.22 2.32
C TYR A 447 -12.25 -9.85 0.86
N TRP A 448 -11.17 -9.70 0.09
CA TRP A 448 -11.23 -9.26 -1.30
C TRP A 448 -11.88 -10.24 -2.27
N ALA A 449 -11.82 -11.54 -1.98
CA ALA A 449 -12.50 -12.55 -2.78
C ALA A 449 -14.01 -12.62 -2.48
N THR A 450 -14.46 -12.09 -1.35
CA THR A 450 -15.82 -12.31 -0.80
C THR A 450 -16.65 -11.03 -0.70
N ILE A 451 -16.03 -9.85 -0.60
CA ILE A 451 -16.75 -8.58 -0.63
C ILE A 451 -17.41 -8.33 -1.99
N ASP A 452 -18.59 -7.71 -1.96
CA ASP A 452 -19.17 -7.12 -3.15
C ASP A 452 -18.34 -5.91 -3.59
N MET A 453 -17.51 -6.10 -4.62
CA MET A 453 -16.63 -5.08 -5.20
C MET A 453 -17.36 -3.87 -5.81
N THR A 454 -18.69 -3.92 -5.93
CA THR A 454 -19.51 -2.77 -6.32
C THR A 454 -20.08 -2.00 -5.12
N ARG A 455 -19.99 -2.56 -3.91
CA ARG A 455 -20.46 -1.98 -2.64
C ARG A 455 -19.30 -1.72 -1.67
N LEU A 456 -18.29 -0.99 -2.11
CA LEU A 456 -17.13 -0.65 -1.28
C LEU A 456 -17.48 0.50 -0.31
N PRO A 457 -17.09 0.45 0.99
CA PRO A 457 -17.41 1.49 1.97
C PRO A 457 -17.02 2.89 1.50
N GLY A 458 -17.90 3.87 1.72
CA GLY A 458 -17.71 5.27 1.31
C GLY A 458 -18.11 5.59 -0.14
N THR A 459 -18.20 4.61 -1.03
CA THR A 459 -18.46 4.84 -2.46
C THR A 459 -19.93 5.18 -2.75
N THR A 460 -20.17 5.88 -3.86
CA THR A 460 -21.50 5.98 -4.48
C THR A 460 -21.45 5.17 -5.78
N THR A 461 -22.36 4.22 -5.92
CA THR A 461 -22.31 3.15 -6.93
C THR A 461 -23.64 3.01 -7.66
N ASP A 462 -23.59 2.64 -8.94
CA ASP A 462 -24.72 2.16 -9.73
C ASP A 462 -24.56 0.68 -10.14
N HIS A 463 -23.61 -0.01 -9.49
CA HIS A 463 -23.21 -1.40 -9.71
C HIS A 463 -22.70 -1.73 -11.12
N LYS A 464 -22.54 -0.74 -12.00
CA LYS A 464 -22.07 -0.99 -13.36
C LYS A 464 -20.59 -1.39 -13.33
N LEU A 465 -20.23 -2.41 -14.11
CA LEU A 465 -18.85 -2.78 -14.40
C LEU A 465 -18.48 -2.33 -15.82
N GLY A 466 -17.23 -1.91 -16.01
CA GLY A 466 -16.70 -1.48 -17.31
C GLY A 466 -15.98 -2.57 -18.08
N ASN A 467 -15.46 -2.21 -19.25
CA ASN A 467 -14.54 -3.06 -20.00
C ASN A 467 -13.12 -2.98 -19.39
N LEU A 468 -12.51 -4.15 -19.20
CA LEU A 468 -11.13 -4.28 -18.73
C LEU A 468 -10.15 -4.14 -19.89
N ILE A 469 -9.16 -3.27 -19.74
CA ILE A 469 -8.07 -3.00 -20.68
C ILE A 469 -6.79 -2.97 -19.85
N ASP A 470 -5.85 -3.87 -20.15
CA ASP A 470 -4.59 -3.97 -19.43
C ASP A 470 -3.85 -2.63 -19.42
N TRP A 471 -3.40 -2.20 -18.25
CA TRP A 471 -2.63 -0.99 -18.05
C TRP A 471 -3.30 0.27 -18.61
N LYS A 472 -4.64 0.32 -18.61
CA LYS A 472 -5.38 1.54 -18.93
C LYS A 472 -5.41 2.47 -17.71
N ASN A 473 -5.28 3.78 -17.95
CA ASN A 473 -5.68 4.78 -16.99
C ASN A 473 -7.20 4.96 -16.98
N TYR A 474 -7.88 4.44 -15.96
CA TYR A 474 -9.28 4.69 -15.64
C TYR A 474 -9.42 6.00 -14.83
N ASN A 475 -9.19 7.14 -15.49
CA ASN A 475 -9.13 8.44 -14.83
C ASN A 475 -10.52 9.07 -14.60
N ASN A 476 -10.55 10.12 -13.78
CA ASN A 476 -11.67 11.05 -13.66
C ASN A 476 -11.43 12.25 -14.60
N PRO A 477 -12.30 12.55 -15.58
CA PRO A 477 -12.12 13.71 -16.45
C PRO A 477 -12.40 15.06 -15.75
N LYS A 478 -13.03 15.05 -14.57
CA LYS A 478 -13.29 16.26 -13.77
C LYS A 478 -12.01 16.71 -13.05
N SER A 479 -11.80 18.03 -12.95
CA SER A 479 -10.58 18.58 -12.34
C SER A 479 -10.50 18.41 -10.83
N TRP A 480 -11.62 18.41 -10.11
CA TRP A 480 -11.62 18.50 -8.66
C TRP A 480 -11.44 17.13 -7.99
N SER A 481 -10.26 16.89 -7.41
CA SER A 481 -9.98 15.72 -6.56
C SER A 481 -8.73 15.96 -5.72
N GLY A 482 -8.91 16.12 -4.41
CA GLY A 482 -7.83 16.44 -3.48
C GLY A 482 -8.36 16.86 -2.12
N GLY A 483 -7.57 17.61 -1.35
CA GLY A 483 -7.97 18.01 0.00
C GLY A 483 -7.07 19.06 0.62
N VAL A 484 -7.41 19.45 1.84
CA VAL A 484 -6.64 20.32 2.72
C VAL A 484 -6.33 19.56 4.01
N SER A 485 -5.12 19.74 4.53
CA SER A 485 -4.66 19.09 5.75
C SER A 485 -3.83 20.06 6.56
N ASP A 486 -4.13 20.17 7.85
CA ASP A 486 -3.36 20.99 8.79
C ASP A 486 -2.28 20.20 9.54
N GLY A 487 -2.13 18.92 9.19
CA GLY A 487 -1.25 17.94 9.84
C GLY A 487 -1.94 17.04 10.86
N GLN A 488 -3.12 17.38 11.39
CA GLN A 488 -3.85 16.59 12.42
C GLN A 488 -5.31 16.31 12.02
N ILE A 489 -5.93 17.25 11.33
CA ILE A 489 -7.30 17.22 10.82
C ILE A 489 -7.30 17.75 9.38
N GLY A 490 -8.41 17.58 8.68
CA GLY A 490 -8.50 18.05 7.31
C GLY A 490 -9.77 17.65 6.60
N SER A 491 -9.87 18.02 5.34
CA SER A 491 -10.95 17.57 4.46
C SER A 491 -10.38 17.08 3.13
N ALA A 492 -11.08 16.11 2.55
CA ALA A 492 -10.82 15.66 1.19
C ALA A 492 -12.13 15.64 0.41
N SER A 493 -12.08 15.92 -0.87
CA SER A 493 -13.26 15.99 -1.71
C SER A 493 -12.98 15.70 -3.18
N MET A 494 -14.02 15.27 -3.87
CA MET A 494 -13.96 14.88 -5.26
C MET A 494 -15.27 15.22 -5.97
N TYR A 495 -15.17 15.88 -7.12
CA TYR A 495 -16.22 15.87 -8.14
C TYR A 495 -15.81 14.84 -9.18
N TYR A 496 -16.60 13.79 -9.38
CA TYR A 496 -16.26 12.75 -10.36
C TYR A 496 -17.42 12.34 -11.23
N THR A 497 -17.06 11.61 -12.30
CA THR A 497 -17.98 10.81 -13.09
C THR A 497 -17.38 9.43 -13.37
N MET A 498 -18.23 8.42 -13.51
CA MET A 498 -17.85 7.05 -13.87
C MET A 498 -17.64 6.84 -15.38
N GLN A 499 -17.77 7.89 -16.20
CA GLN A 499 -17.73 7.80 -17.67
C GLN A 499 -16.47 7.11 -18.21
N ASN A 500 -15.28 7.46 -17.71
CA ASN A 500 -14.02 6.87 -18.18
C ASN A 500 -13.68 5.54 -17.49
N VAL A 501 -14.43 5.19 -16.43
CA VAL A 501 -14.24 3.99 -15.61
C VAL A 501 -15.13 2.86 -16.10
N THR A 502 -16.45 3.05 -16.05
CA THR A 502 -17.48 2.05 -16.41
C THR A 502 -18.34 2.46 -17.60
N GLY A 503 -18.18 3.69 -18.11
CA GLY A 503 -19.09 4.25 -19.11
C GLY A 503 -20.45 4.62 -18.54
N SER A 504 -20.60 4.66 -17.21
CA SER A 504 -21.79 5.19 -16.55
C SER A 504 -21.80 6.72 -16.56
N SER A 505 -22.99 7.31 -16.60
CA SER A 505 -23.18 8.75 -16.40
C SER A 505 -23.20 9.19 -14.95
N LEU A 506 -23.12 8.25 -13.99
CA LEU A 506 -23.05 8.52 -12.56
C LEU A 506 -21.99 9.59 -12.28
N GLU A 507 -22.41 10.66 -11.61
CA GLU A 507 -21.55 11.73 -11.10
C GLU A 507 -22.00 12.16 -9.71
N ALA A 508 -21.06 12.63 -8.90
CA ALA A 508 -21.34 13.16 -7.56
C ALA A 508 -20.22 14.10 -7.10
N LYS A 509 -20.55 15.01 -6.17
CA LYS A 509 -19.59 15.80 -5.40
C LYS A 509 -19.58 15.31 -3.97
N LYS A 510 -18.50 14.65 -3.57
CA LYS A 510 -18.36 13.99 -2.27
C LYS A 510 -17.28 14.70 -1.46
N SER A 511 -17.54 14.92 -0.19
CA SER A 511 -16.59 15.43 0.79
C SER A 511 -16.51 14.52 2.01
N TRP A 512 -15.32 14.43 2.59
CA TRP A 512 -15.03 13.82 3.87
C TRP A 512 -14.28 14.83 4.72
N PHE A 513 -14.72 14.99 5.97
CA PHE A 513 -14.09 15.86 6.96
C PHE A 513 -13.59 14.98 8.10
N PHE A 514 -12.28 15.01 8.31
CA PHE A 514 -11.57 14.19 9.26
C PHE A 514 -11.24 15.04 10.49
N LEU A 515 -12.02 14.84 11.56
CA LEU A 515 -11.91 15.56 12.82
C LEU A 515 -11.12 14.73 13.83
N LYS A 516 -11.10 15.09 15.12
CA LYS A 516 -10.26 14.39 16.10
C LYS A 516 -10.76 12.98 16.40
N ASP A 517 -12.07 12.81 16.51
CA ASP A 517 -12.72 11.60 17.00
C ASP A 517 -13.90 11.15 16.13
N LYS A 518 -14.11 11.80 14.97
CA LYS A 518 -15.23 11.53 14.07
C LYS A 518 -14.89 11.87 12.63
N ILE A 519 -15.59 11.24 11.69
CA ILE A 519 -15.47 11.52 10.26
C ILE A 519 -16.85 11.87 9.73
N VAL A 520 -17.01 13.04 9.12
CA VAL A 520 -18.26 13.43 8.44
C VAL A 520 -18.10 13.18 6.95
N ALA A 521 -19.01 12.42 6.35
CA ALA A 521 -19.08 12.20 4.92
C ALA A 521 -20.38 12.76 4.37
N MET A 522 -20.29 13.54 3.30
CA MET A 522 -21.48 14.08 2.64
C MET A 522 -21.31 14.18 1.13
N ALA A 523 -22.42 14.15 0.43
CA ALA A 523 -22.46 14.41 -1.00
C ALA A 523 -23.64 15.29 -1.39
N ALA A 524 -23.48 15.96 -2.52
CA ALA A 524 -24.55 16.67 -3.20
C ALA A 524 -24.42 16.49 -4.72
N GLY A 525 -25.54 16.62 -5.42
CA GLY A 525 -25.58 16.52 -6.88
C GLY A 525 -25.24 15.11 -7.38
N ILE A 526 -25.76 14.08 -6.70
CA ILE A 526 -25.70 12.69 -7.18
C ILE A 526 -26.68 12.58 -8.35
N ASN A 527 -26.13 12.40 -9.55
CA ASN A 527 -26.88 12.29 -10.78
C ASN A 527 -26.51 11.02 -11.51
N SER A 528 -27.49 10.33 -12.08
CA SER A 528 -27.28 9.22 -13.00
C SER A 528 -28.44 9.13 -13.99
N LYS A 529 -28.14 8.78 -15.24
CA LYS A 529 -29.13 8.52 -16.31
C LYS A 529 -29.41 7.04 -16.48
N GLU A 530 -28.64 6.19 -15.82
CA GLU A 530 -28.83 4.75 -15.80
C GLU A 530 -30.14 4.42 -15.08
N ASN A 531 -30.94 3.53 -15.66
CA ASN A 531 -32.11 2.95 -14.99
C ASN A 531 -31.70 1.81 -14.04
N ALA A 532 -30.62 2.04 -13.29
CA ALA A 532 -30.04 1.13 -12.32
C ALA A 532 -30.17 1.75 -10.92
N ASP A 533 -30.29 0.90 -9.91
CA ASP A 533 -30.34 1.36 -8.52
C ASP A 533 -28.99 1.99 -8.17
N THR A 534 -29.04 3.26 -7.79
CA THR A 534 -27.88 4.00 -7.29
C THR A 534 -27.97 4.05 -5.78
N GLU A 535 -26.84 3.87 -5.10
CA GLU A 535 -26.76 3.97 -3.65
C GLU A 535 -25.40 4.50 -3.20
N THR A 536 -25.33 4.93 -1.94
CA THR A 536 -24.07 5.22 -1.26
C THR A 536 -23.85 4.22 -0.15
N ILE A 537 -22.66 3.63 -0.10
CA ILE A 537 -22.30 2.64 0.91
C ILE A 537 -21.74 3.38 2.11
N VAL A 538 -22.42 3.30 3.24
CA VAL A 538 -21.94 3.81 4.53
C VAL A 538 -20.91 2.84 5.09
N GLU A 539 -21.24 1.54 5.08
CA GLU A 539 -20.35 0.47 5.55
C GLU A 539 -20.61 -0.83 4.79
N ASN A 540 -19.56 -1.64 4.62
CA ASN A 540 -19.59 -3.03 4.21
C ASN A 540 -18.44 -3.79 4.91
N ARG A 541 -18.65 -4.07 6.21
CA ARG A 541 -17.65 -4.60 7.14
C ARG A 541 -17.71 -6.12 7.16
N ARG A 542 -16.57 -6.80 6.99
CA ARG A 542 -16.41 -8.23 7.33
C ARG A 542 -16.62 -8.42 8.82
N LEU A 543 -17.42 -9.41 9.20
CA LEU A 543 -17.76 -9.77 10.57
C LEU A 543 -16.92 -10.96 11.05
N GLU A 544 -17.09 -11.32 12.33
CA GLU A 544 -16.71 -12.62 12.86
C GLU A 544 -17.37 -13.75 12.05
N LYS A 545 -16.70 -14.91 12.01
CA LYS A 545 -17.05 -16.00 11.09
C LYS A 545 -18.48 -16.55 11.29
N ASP A 546 -18.99 -16.47 12.51
CA ASP A 546 -20.34 -16.89 12.87
C ASP A 546 -21.42 -15.79 12.69
N GLY A 547 -21.02 -14.58 12.28
CA GLY A 547 -21.93 -13.44 12.10
C GLY A 547 -22.50 -12.89 13.42
N SER A 548 -21.85 -13.20 14.55
CA SER A 548 -22.30 -12.84 15.90
C SER A 548 -22.22 -11.35 16.23
N ASN A 549 -21.49 -10.56 15.44
CA ASN A 549 -21.48 -9.11 15.59
C ASN A 549 -22.91 -8.56 15.51
N LEU A 550 -23.28 -7.77 16.51
CA LEU A 550 -24.55 -7.08 16.57
C LEU A 550 -24.52 -5.86 15.63
N LEU A 551 -25.48 -5.80 14.71
CA LEU A 551 -25.76 -4.64 13.87
C LEU A 551 -27.14 -4.12 14.25
N GLU A 552 -27.24 -2.87 14.69
CA GLU A 552 -28.49 -2.25 15.11
C GLU A 552 -28.74 -0.95 14.35
N VAL A 553 -30.00 -0.71 14.00
CA VAL A 553 -30.49 0.56 13.47
C VAL A 553 -31.72 0.95 14.28
N GLU A 554 -31.73 2.13 14.91
CA GLU A 554 -32.83 2.59 15.77
C GLU A 554 -33.28 1.56 16.84
N ASN A 555 -32.33 0.95 17.54
CA ASN A 555 -32.56 -0.13 18.53
C ASN A 555 -33.21 -1.40 17.95
N THR A 556 -33.19 -1.58 16.64
CA THR A 556 -33.65 -2.79 15.97
C THR A 556 -32.44 -3.56 15.46
N GLU A 557 -32.21 -4.76 16.00
CA GLU A 557 -31.19 -5.67 15.50
C GLU A 557 -31.52 -6.12 14.06
N VAL A 558 -30.51 -6.08 13.21
CA VAL A 558 -30.55 -6.62 11.84
C VAL A 558 -30.12 -8.08 11.90
N ALA A 559 -31.08 -9.00 11.84
CA ALA A 559 -30.79 -10.43 11.84
C ALA A 559 -30.06 -10.87 10.56
N LEU A 560 -29.34 -12.00 10.65
CA LEU A 560 -28.69 -12.62 9.49
C LEU A 560 -29.73 -12.95 8.40
N ASP A 561 -29.37 -12.65 7.15
CA ASP A 561 -30.19 -12.85 5.94
C ASP A 561 -31.51 -12.06 5.92
N GLN A 562 -31.67 -11.06 6.79
CA GLN A 562 -32.81 -10.16 6.81
C GLN A 562 -32.36 -8.74 6.43
N GLY A 563 -32.39 -8.44 5.13
CA GLY A 563 -32.20 -7.07 4.65
C GLY A 563 -33.41 -6.20 4.97
N ILE A 564 -33.20 -5.07 5.65
CA ILE A 564 -34.27 -4.18 6.13
C ILE A 564 -34.01 -2.77 5.62
N LEU A 565 -35.06 -2.11 5.10
CA LEU A 565 -35.03 -0.68 4.80
C LEU A 565 -35.65 0.10 5.96
N PHE A 566 -34.81 0.76 6.74
CA PHE A 566 -35.19 1.69 7.80
C PHE A 566 -35.48 3.07 7.18
N LYS A 567 -36.63 3.64 7.49
CA LYS A 567 -37.02 4.97 7.00
C LYS A 567 -36.75 6.02 8.07
N GLY A 568 -36.04 7.08 7.72
CA GLY A 568 -35.77 8.18 8.64
C GLY A 568 -34.89 7.77 9.83
N ALA A 569 -33.94 6.87 9.62
CA ALA A 569 -32.99 6.47 10.66
C ALA A 569 -32.05 7.64 10.98
N SER A 570 -31.81 7.87 12.26
CA SER A 570 -30.91 8.88 12.81
C SER A 570 -29.58 8.27 13.26
N TRP A 571 -29.53 6.98 13.57
CA TRP A 571 -28.27 6.30 13.90
C TRP A 571 -28.31 4.79 13.67
N ALA A 572 -27.11 4.20 13.56
CA ALA A 572 -26.86 2.77 13.58
C ALA A 572 -25.58 2.47 14.40
N HIS A 573 -25.45 1.26 14.91
CA HIS A 573 -24.26 0.80 15.64
C HIS A 573 -23.86 -0.59 15.15
N LEU A 574 -22.55 -0.77 14.94
CA LEU A 574 -21.95 -2.07 14.67
C LEU A 574 -21.02 -2.43 15.84
N LYS A 575 -21.35 -3.51 16.52
CA LYS A 575 -20.51 -4.09 17.56
C LYS A 575 -19.28 -4.73 16.94
N GLY A 576 -18.11 -4.26 17.36
CA GLY A 576 -16.83 -4.85 16.95
C GLY A 576 -16.53 -6.15 17.70
N LYS A 577 -15.37 -6.75 17.41
CA LYS A 577 -14.85 -7.91 18.15
C LYS A 577 -14.65 -7.63 19.64
N ASN A 578 -14.32 -6.39 19.97
CA ASN A 578 -14.18 -5.84 21.32
C ASN A 578 -14.70 -4.40 21.35
N ASN A 579 -14.85 -3.82 22.55
CA ASN A 579 -15.39 -2.46 22.71
C ASN A 579 -14.56 -1.38 21.99
N GLU A 580 -13.27 -1.59 21.79
CA GLU A 580 -12.37 -0.65 21.10
C GLU A 580 -12.48 -0.73 19.57
N SER A 581 -13.29 -1.67 19.06
CA SER A 581 -13.55 -1.88 17.63
C SER A 581 -15.00 -1.63 17.23
N ASP A 582 -15.83 -1.15 18.15
CA ASP A 582 -17.20 -0.69 17.86
C ASP A 582 -17.17 0.49 16.88
N ILE A 583 -18.24 0.62 16.09
CA ILE A 583 -18.41 1.75 15.16
C ILE A 583 -19.84 2.26 15.26
N GLY A 584 -19.99 3.52 15.64
CA GLY A 584 -21.25 4.25 15.56
C GLY A 584 -21.41 4.96 14.23
N TYR A 585 -22.64 5.04 13.73
CA TYR A 585 -23.02 5.79 12.54
C TYR A 585 -24.18 6.71 12.88
N VAL A 586 -24.09 7.98 12.51
CA VAL A 586 -25.15 8.98 12.74
C VAL A 586 -25.56 9.61 11.42
N PHE A 587 -26.86 9.83 11.25
CA PHE A 587 -27.51 10.30 10.03
C PHE A 587 -28.25 11.62 10.33
N PRO A 588 -27.56 12.78 10.26
CA PRO A 588 -28.11 14.06 10.72
C PRO A 588 -29.38 14.52 10.01
N GLN A 589 -29.61 14.04 8.79
CA GLN A 589 -30.78 14.39 7.97
C GLN A 589 -31.89 13.34 8.04
N SER A 590 -31.81 12.37 8.96
CA SER A 590 -32.72 11.23 9.08
C SER A 590 -32.85 10.47 7.75
N GLU A 591 -31.83 9.69 7.42
CA GLU A 591 -31.69 9.04 6.13
C GLU A 591 -32.55 7.77 6.01
N ASN A 592 -32.88 7.37 4.78
CA ASN A 592 -33.32 6.00 4.54
C ASN A 592 -32.08 5.09 4.53
N ILE A 593 -32.06 4.07 5.37
CA ILE A 593 -30.92 3.16 5.52
C ILE A 593 -31.34 1.75 5.19
N TYR A 594 -30.75 1.17 4.16
CA TYR A 594 -30.77 -0.26 3.95
C TYR A 594 -29.67 -0.90 4.79
N ALA A 595 -30.03 -1.88 5.60
CA ALA A 595 -29.09 -2.64 6.42
C ALA A 595 -29.25 -4.14 6.18
N GLU A 596 -28.13 -4.86 6.08
CA GLU A 596 -28.12 -6.32 5.98
C GLU A 596 -26.92 -6.94 6.72
N LYS A 597 -27.13 -8.11 7.33
CA LYS A 597 -26.06 -9.07 7.63
C LYS A 597 -26.18 -10.25 6.69
N LYS A 598 -25.09 -10.64 6.02
CA LYS A 598 -25.14 -11.69 4.99
C LYS A 598 -23.81 -12.43 4.83
N GLU A 599 -23.87 -13.75 4.65
CA GLU A 599 -22.71 -14.52 4.16
C GLU A 599 -22.51 -14.29 2.66
N ARG A 600 -21.29 -13.95 2.26
CA ARG A 600 -20.90 -13.83 0.85
C ARG A 600 -19.78 -14.81 0.55
N SER A 601 -19.93 -15.51 -0.57
CA SER A 601 -18.93 -16.43 -1.09
C SER A 601 -18.35 -15.90 -2.40
N GLY A 602 -17.10 -16.23 -2.66
CA GLY A 602 -16.45 -15.96 -3.94
C GLY A 602 -15.17 -16.76 -4.08
N LYS A 603 -14.41 -16.50 -5.15
CA LYS A 603 -13.14 -17.17 -5.44
C LYS A 603 -12.08 -16.12 -5.71
N TRP A 604 -10.84 -16.41 -5.32
CA TRP A 604 -9.71 -15.55 -5.72
C TRP A 604 -9.57 -15.49 -7.25
N SER A 605 -9.89 -16.59 -7.95
CA SER A 605 -9.95 -16.64 -9.42
C SER A 605 -10.92 -15.63 -10.04
N ASP A 606 -11.93 -15.17 -9.30
CA ASP A 606 -12.93 -14.20 -9.79
C ASP A 606 -12.38 -12.77 -9.86
N ILE A 607 -11.30 -12.48 -9.13
CA ILE A 607 -10.65 -11.16 -9.11
C ILE A 607 -9.22 -11.21 -9.64
N ASN A 608 -8.58 -12.38 -9.69
CA ASN A 608 -7.23 -12.57 -10.19
C ASN A 608 -7.12 -13.92 -10.92
N LYS A 609 -6.77 -13.93 -12.21
CA LYS A 609 -6.68 -15.17 -13.00
C LYS A 609 -5.72 -16.22 -12.42
N GLY A 610 -4.72 -15.80 -11.63
CA GLY A 610 -3.78 -16.69 -10.94
C GLY A 610 -4.21 -17.14 -9.54
N GLY A 611 -5.37 -16.68 -9.05
CA GLY A 611 -5.90 -17.06 -7.73
C GLY A 611 -6.57 -18.44 -7.72
N SER A 612 -6.73 -19.03 -6.54
CA SER A 612 -7.42 -20.32 -6.40
C SER A 612 -8.88 -20.23 -6.88
N SER A 613 -9.34 -21.32 -7.51
CA SER A 613 -10.74 -21.55 -7.89
C SER A 613 -11.60 -22.10 -6.76
N ASP A 614 -11.00 -22.37 -5.59
CA ASP A 614 -11.70 -22.83 -4.41
C ASP A 614 -12.60 -21.72 -3.88
N GLN A 615 -13.79 -22.11 -3.44
CA GLN A 615 -14.75 -21.18 -2.86
C GLN A 615 -14.37 -20.86 -1.42
N VAL A 616 -14.38 -19.56 -1.11
CA VAL A 616 -14.19 -19.01 0.23
C VAL A 616 -15.42 -18.18 0.61
N SER A 617 -15.67 -17.99 1.91
CA SER A 617 -16.83 -17.27 2.42
C SER A 617 -16.46 -16.36 3.59
N ASN A 618 -17.16 -15.23 3.71
CA ASN A 618 -17.14 -14.37 4.88
C ASN A 618 -18.53 -13.81 5.19
N MET A 619 -18.76 -13.48 6.46
CA MET A 619 -19.94 -12.74 6.90
C MET A 619 -19.71 -11.23 6.76
N PHE A 620 -20.72 -10.48 6.35
CA PHE A 620 -20.64 -9.03 6.21
C PHE A 620 -21.84 -8.32 6.83
N ALA A 621 -21.61 -7.15 7.43
CA ALA A 621 -22.60 -6.15 7.77
C ALA A 621 -22.53 -5.02 6.73
N THR A 622 -23.66 -4.68 6.11
CA THR A 622 -23.73 -3.62 5.10
C THR A 622 -24.76 -2.57 5.54
N LEU A 623 -24.39 -1.29 5.43
CA LEU A 623 -25.26 -0.13 5.58
C LEU A 623 -25.18 0.71 4.31
N SER A 624 -26.31 1.02 3.68
CA SER A 624 -26.35 1.87 2.48
C SER A 624 -27.53 2.83 2.44
N ILE A 625 -27.31 3.97 1.77
CA ILE A 625 -28.32 5.00 1.50
C ILE A 625 -28.78 4.84 0.05
N PRO A 626 -30.01 4.36 -0.21
CA PRO A 626 -30.52 4.20 -1.56
C PRO A 626 -30.93 5.55 -2.16
N HIS A 627 -30.37 5.88 -3.33
CA HIS A 627 -30.75 7.04 -4.15
C HIS A 627 -31.79 6.68 -5.22
N GLY A 628 -32.08 5.39 -5.38
CA GLY A 628 -33.05 4.87 -6.34
C GLY A 628 -32.54 4.88 -7.79
N LYS A 629 -33.46 4.76 -8.74
CA LYS A 629 -33.14 4.71 -10.17
C LYS A 629 -33.03 6.08 -10.78
N SER A 630 -32.01 6.29 -11.61
CA SER A 630 -31.73 7.55 -12.30
C SER A 630 -31.85 8.78 -11.38
N PRO A 631 -31.13 8.82 -10.24
CA PRO A 631 -31.20 9.96 -9.32
C PRO A 631 -30.86 11.27 -10.04
N SER A 632 -31.49 12.35 -9.60
CA SER A 632 -31.26 13.70 -10.08
C SER A 632 -31.18 14.64 -8.89
N GLY A 633 -29.96 15.04 -8.53
CA GLY A 633 -29.69 15.94 -7.42
C GLY A 633 -29.72 15.27 -6.05
N GLY A 634 -29.41 13.98 -5.97
CA GLY A 634 -29.33 13.27 -4.70
C GLY A 634 -28.25 13.85 -3.78
N GLU A 635 -28.46 13.70 -2.48
CA GLU A 635 -27.56 14.15 -1.42
C GLU A 635 -27.55 13.14 -0.27
N TYR A 636 -26.55 13.22 0.59
CA TYR A 636 -26.54 12.50 1.86
C TYR A 636 -25.62 13.20 2.87
N VAL A 637 -25.85 12.94 4.15
CA VAL A 637 -24.88 13.21 5.23
C VAL A 637 -24.85 12.05 6.21
N TYR A 638 -23.66 11.55 6.55
CA TYR A 638 -23.47 10.63 7.67
C TYR A 638 -22.17 10.93 8.44
N VAL A 639 -22.14 10.54 9.70
CA VAL A 639 -21.00 10.68 10.61
C VAL A 639 -20.59 9.30 11.10
N ILE A 640 -19.29 9.01 11.07
CA ILE A 640 -18.69 7.79 11.63
C ILE A 640 -18.09 8.15 12.99
N LEU A 641 -18.40 7.36 14.01
CA LEU A 641 -17.95 7.48 15.39
C LEU A 641 -17.13 6.24 15.79
N PRO A 642 -15.79 6.27 15.62
CA PRO A 642 -14.87 5.22 16.05
C PRO A 642 -14.99 4.90 17.55
N GLY A 643 -15.10 3.61 17.89
CA GLY A 643 -15.04 3.11 19.26
C GLY A 643 -16.24 3.49 20.15
N LYS A 644 -17.29 4.11 19.59
CA LYS A 644 -18.50 4.47 20.34
C LYS A 644 -19.46 3.31 20.40
N ASN A 645 -19.95 3.02 21.60
CA ASN A 645 -20.99 2.00 21.80
C ASN A 645 -22.38 2.52 21.38
N GLN A 646 -23.40 1.66 21.47
CA GLN A 646 -24.79 1.98 21.11
C GLN A 646 -25.35 3.20 21.87
N GLU A 647 -25.15 3.27 23.19
CA GLU A 647 -25.66 4.36 24.04
C GLU A 647 -24.97 5.69 23.70
N GLU A 648 -23.65 5.68 23.55
CA GLU A 648 -22.87 6.87 23.15
C GLU A 648 -23.29 7.34 21.75
N THR A 649 -23.48 6.41 20.81
CA THR A 649 -23.87 6.71 19.42
C THR A 649 -25.26 7.34 19.37
N SER A 650 -26.24 6.74 20.04
CA SER A 650 -27.62 7.26 20.07
C SER A 650 -27.74 8.57 20.85
N THR A 651 -26.86 8.82 21.82
CA THR A 651 -26.75 10.11 22.53
C THR A 651 -26.17 11.18 21.61
N PHE A 652 -25.06 10.87 20.93
CA PHE A 652 -24.46 11.78 19.93
C PHE A 652 -25.46 12.15 18.82
N ALA A 653 -26.29 11.20 18.38
CA ALA A 653 -27.33 11.46 17.38
C ALA A 653 -28.38 12.50 17.82
N LYS A 654 -28.58 12.69 19.13
CA LYS A 654 -29.51 13.70 19.69
C LYS A 654 -28.82 15.02 20.00
N GLU A 655 -27.55 14.97 20.37
CA GLU A 655 -26.74 16.09 20.86
C GLU A 655 -25.47 16.23 20.01
N MET A 656 -25.67 16.34 18.69
CA MET A 656 -24.56 16.40 17.74
C MET A 656 -23.79 17.71 17.90
N ASP A 657 -22.47 17.60 17.99
CA ASP A 657 -21.53 18.71 18.12
C ASP A 657 -20.87 19.09 16.78
N VAL A 658 -21.46 18.67 15.66
CA VAL A 658 -21.04 19.04 14.31
C VAL A 658 -22.21 19.59 13.52
N SER A 659 -22.16 20.87 13.24
CA SER A 659 -23.15 21.59 12.44
C SER A 659 -22.87 21.46 10.94
N ILE A 660 -23.86 20.99 10.16
CA ILE A 660 -23.80 21.00 8.69
C ILE A 660 -24.25 22.36 8.18
N LEU A 661 -23.29 23.23 7.85
CA LEU A 661 -23.57 24.60 7.43
C LEU A 661 -24.00 24.70 5.96
N SER A 662 -23.50 23.81 5.11
CA SER A 662 -23.90 23.74 3.70
C SER A 662 -23.59 22.35 3.14
N ASN A 663 -24.53 21.77 2.38
CA ASN A 663 -24.28 20.60 1.54
C ASN A 663 -24.93 20.84 0.17
N THR A 664 -24.20 21.42 -0.77
CA THR A 664 -24.73 21.81 -2.08
C THR A 664 -23.77 21.43 -3.21
N PRO A 665 -24.22 21.40 -4.48
CA PRO A 665 -23.34 21.15 -5.61
C PRO A 665 -22.27 22.24 -5.84
N THR A 666 -22.30 23.35 -5.12
CA THR A 666 -21.33 24.46 -5.24
C THR A 666 -20.36 24.52 -4.06
N GLN A 667 -20.79 24.11 -2.86
CA GLN A 667 -19.93 24.01 -1.69
C GLN A 667 -20.47 23.05 -0.63
N GLN A 668 -19.56 22.51 0.18
CA GLN A 668 -19.85 21.64 1.33
C GLN A 668 -19.06 22.12 2.54
N VAL A 669 -19.74 22.40 3.65
CA VAL A 669 -19.17 23.11 4.81
C VAL A 669 -19.73 22.54 6.10
N ILE A 670 -18.84 22.31 7.07
CA ILE A 670 -19.18 21.93 8.45
C ILE A 670 -18.58 22.91 9.46
N TYR A 671 -19.12 22.86 10.67
CA TYR A 671 -18.50 23.44 11.86
C TYR A 671 -18.53 22.41 12.99
N ASP A 672 -17.37 22.10 13.57
CA ASP A 672 -17.21 21.24 14.75
C ASP A 672 -17.25 22.11 16.00
N ASP A 673 -18.42 22.13 16.65
CA ASP A 673 -18.72 22.95 17.81
C ASP A 673 -17.84 22.58 19.02
N ALA A 674 -17.47 21.30 19.16
CA ALA A 674 -16.64 20.83 20.28
C ALA A 674 -15.19 21.33 20.19
N ASP A 675 -14.70 21.50 18.96
CA ASP A 675 -13.32 21.90 18.69
C ASP A 675 -13.14 23.31 18.14
N ASP A 676 -14.23 24.05 17.90
CA ASP A 676 -14.22 25.39 17.31
C ASP A 676 -13.46 25.40 15.97
N ILE A 677 -13.83 24.45 15.11
CA ILE A 677 -13.22 24.26 13.79
C ILE A 677 -14.28 24.44 12.70
N TRP A 678 -13.98 25.32 11.75
CA TRP A 678 -14.77 25.52 10.54
C TRP A 678 -14.03 24.91 9.35
N MET A 679 -14.70 24.07 8.55
CA MET A 679 -14.10 23.47 7.35
C MET A 679 -15.00 23.59 6.14
N GLY A 680 -14.43 23.89 4.97
CA GLY A 680 -15.20 24.06 3.74
C GLY A 680 -14.48 23.61 2.48
N ASN A 681 -15.23 23.00 1.57
CA ASN A 681 -14.83 22.64 0.22
C ASN A 681 -15.69 23.43 -0.77
N PHE A 682 -15.09 24.38 -1.49
CA PHE A 682 -15.76 25.30 -2.42
C PHE A 682 -15.46 24.93 -3.86
N TYR A 683 -16.38 24.16 -4.47
CA TYR A 683 -16.33 23.79 -5.89
C TYR A 683 -16.57 24.98 -6.82
N GLU A 684 -17.24 26.02 -6.32
CA GLU A 684 -17.45 27.31 -6.98
C GLU A 684 -17.19 28.46 -5.99
N ILE A 685 -17.07 29.69 -6.50
CA ILE A 685 -17.04 30.88 -5.64
C ILE A 685 -18.33 30.98 -4.83
N GLY A 686 -18.24 31.43 -3.59
CA GLY A 686 -19.41 31.47 -2.71
C GLY A 686 -19.09 31.93 -1.30
N LYS A 687 -20.13 32.08 -0.49
CA LYS A 687 -20.04 32.51 0.91
C LYS A 687 -20.91 31.63 1.78
N VAL A 688 -20.37 31.17 2.89
CA VAL A 688 -21.11 30.46 3.94
C VAL A 688 -20.78 31.14 5.27
N ASN A 689 -21.81 31.63 5.96
CA ASN A 689 -21.67 32.55 7.09
C ASN A 689 -20.76 33.74 6.71
N GLU A 690 -19.71 34.02 7.47
CA GLU A 690 -18.80 35.13 7.20
C GLU A 690 -17.56 34.74 6.37
N VAL A 691 -17.38 33.47 6.03
CA VAL A 691 -16.27 32.98 5.20
C VAL A 691 -16.66 33.00 3.73
N GLU A 692 -15.88 33.68 2.90
CA GLU A 692 -16.12 33.83 1.46
C GLU A 692 -14.95 33.28 0.64
N ALA A 693 -15.24 32.35 -0.26
CA ALA A 693 -14.33 31.84 -1.26
C ALA A 693 -14.36 32.75 -2.49
N LYS A 694 -13.28 33.51 -2.72
CA LYS A 694 -13.12 34.37 -3.91
C LYS A 694 -12.61 33.58 -5.11
N THR A 695 -12.01 32.42 -4.85
CA THR A 695 -11.70 31.38 -5.83
C THR A 695 -12.20 30.04 -5.32
N ARG A 696 -12.16 29.02 -6.17
CA ARG A 696 -12.34 27.63 -5.78
C ARG A 696 -11.22 27.18 -4.84
N GLY A 697 -11.51 26.34 -3.85
CA GLY A 697 -10.49 25.85 -2.91
C GLY A 697 -11.06 25.12 -1.69
N ALA A 698 -10.18 24.50 -0.92
CA ALA A 698 -10.51 23.90 0.37
C ALA A 698 -9.85 24.70 1.50
N ILE A 699 -10.53 24.80 2.65
CA ILE A 699 -10.08 25.60 3.80
C ILE A 699 -10.45 24.93 5.13
N VAL A 700 -9.54 25.03 6.10
CA VAL A 700 -9.74 24.72 7.53
C VAL A 700 -9.45 25.99 8.32
N ILE A 701 -10.32 26.34 9.26
CA ILE A 701 -10.12 27.43 10.21
C ILE A 701 -10.27 26.86 11.61
N ASN A 702 -9.23 26.94 12.42
CA ASN A 702 -9.22 26.52 13.81
C ASN A 702 -9.09 27.77 14.70
N TYR A 703 -10.07 27.99 15.56
CA TYR A 703 -10.16 29.17 16.42
C TYR A 703 -9.65 28.95 17.86
N LYS A 704 -9.13 27.76 18.19
CA LYS A 704 -8.57 27.44 19.53
C LYS A 704 -7.23 28.12 19.81
N ASP A 705 -6.90 28.20 21.09
CA ASP A 705 -5.61 28.66 21.65
C ASP A 705 -5.29 30.15 21.44
N ASN A 706 -6.23 31.05 21.78
CA ASN A 706 -6.09 32.51 21.68
C ASN A 706 -5.70 33.04 20.29
N GLY A 707 -5.81 32.21 19.25
CA GLY A 707 -5.43 32.55 17.88
C GLY A 707 -6.45 32.08 16.86
N VAL A 708 -6.09 32.23 15.58
CA VAL A 708 -6.83 31.69 14.43
C VAL A 708 -5.82 31.07 13.48
N LYS A 709 -5.86 29.74 13.31
CA LYS A 709 -5.08 29.04 12.29
C LYS A 709 -5.96 28.80 11.07
N VAL A 710 -5.51 29.28 9.91
CA VAL A 710 -6.17 29.07 8.62
C VAL A 710 -5.26 28.25 7.74
N VAL A 711 -5.77 27.15 7.20
CA VAL A 711 -5.06 26.29 6.25
C VAL A 711 -5.88 26.20 4.97
N MET A 712 -5.25 26.37 3.81
CA MET A 712 -5.91 26.39 2.51
C MET A 712 -5.17 25.50 1.51
N ALA A 713 -5.88 24.96 0.51
CA ALA A 713 -5.29 24.18 -0.57
C ALA A 713 -6.04 24.38 -1.89
N ASP A 714 -5.38 24.03 -3.02
CA ASP A 714 -6.00 23.86 -4.35
C ASP A 714 -6.17 22.36 -4.67
N PRO A 715 -7.33 21.75 -4.37
CA PRO A 715 -7.60 20.36 -4.72
C PRO A 715 -7.58 20.06 -6.22
N MET A 716 -7.67 21.08 -7.09
CA MET A 716 -7.68 20.85 -8.54
C MET A 716 -6.28 20.70 -9.12
N LYS A 717 -5.23 21.19 -8.43
CA LYS A 717 -3.85 21.25 -8.94
C LYS A 717 -3.76 21.97 -10.30
N GLU A 718 -4.56 23.01 -10.47
CA GLU A 718 -4.74 23.70 -11.75
C GLU A 718 -4.67 25.22 -11.61
N GLN A 719 -4.99 25.76 -10.43
CA GLN A 719 -5.02 27.20 -10.17
C GLN A 719 -3.62 27.72 -9.87
N VAL A 720 -3.40 29.00 -10.13
CA VAL A 720 -2.17 29.71 -9.69
C VAL A 720 -2.34 30.38 -8.33
N LYS A 721 -3.59 30.55 -7.87
CA LYS A 721 -3.90 31.12 -6.57
C LYS A 721 -5.18 30.54 -5.98
N VAL A 722 -5.24 30.51 -4.65
CA VAL A 722 -6.47 30.28 -3.88
C VAL A 722 -6.70 31.49 -2.97
N ILE A 723 -7.92 32.02 -2.93
CA ILE A 723 -8.25 33.26 -2.21
C ILE A 723 -9.50 33.08 -1.38
N PHE A 724 -9.37 33.33 -0.08
CA PHE A 724 -10.48 33.38 0.88
C PHE A 724 -10.53 34.73 1.60
N THR A 725 -11.73 35.14 1.98
CA THR A 725 -11.97 36.26 2.89
C THR A 725 -12.60 35.71 4.16
N ILE A 726 -12.01 36.01 5.32
CA ILE A 726 -12.50 35.56 6.64
C ILE A 726 -12.63 36.75 7.60
N PRO A 727 -13.46 36.67 8.65
CA PRO A 727 -13.56 37.71 9.68
C PRO A 727 -12.23 37.97 10.36
N LYS A 728 -11.90 39.26 10.53
CA LYS A 728 -10.78 39.69 11.38
C LYS A 728 -11.23 39.69 12.83
N LYS A 729 -10.49 39.02 13.72
CA LYS A 729 -10.64 39.19 15.18
C LYS A 729 -9.97 40.50 15.62
N ILE A 730 -10.68 41.30 16.42
CA ILE A 730 -10.17 42.59 16.90
C ILE A 730 -8.91 42.36 17.74
N GLY A 731 -7.85 43.10 17.43
CA GLY A 731 -6.55 43.02 18.11
C GLY A 731 -5.59 41.99 17.53
N TYR A 732 -6.07 41.05 16.70
CA TYR A 732 -5.23 39.99 16.14
C TYR A 732 -4.47 40.50 14.92
N LYS A 733 -3.24 40.01 14.76
CA LYS A 733 -2.35 40.27 13.61
C LYS A 733 -1.76 38.96 13.11
N VAL A 734 -1.14 38.97 11.93
CA VAL A 734 -0.38 37.81 11.44
C VAL A 734 0.80 37.55 12.39
N ALA A 735 0.82 36.37 13.00
CA ALA A 735 1.90 35.91 13.86
C ALA A 735 2.90 35.04 13.09
N GLU A 736 2.38 34.08 12.29
CA GLU A 736 3.17 33.19 11.45
C GLU A 736 2.42 32.92 10.15
N LYS A 737 3.14 32.69 9.04
CA LYS A 737 2.56 32.24 7.77
C LYS A 737 3.60 31.51 6.93
N ASP A 738 3.13 30.64 6.06
CA ASP A 738 3.96 30.06 5.00
C ASP A 738 4.39 31.14 3.99
N ASP A 739 5.46 30.85 3.24
CA ASP A 739 5.99 31.74 2.20
C ASP A 739 4.98 31.96 1.07
N GLU A 740 4.19 30.92 0.77
CA GLU A 740 3.15 30.94 -0.26
C GLU A 740 1.93 31.80 0.12
N ILE A 741 1.81 32.24 1.38
CA ILE A 741 0.66 33.04 1.85
C ILE A 741 0.93 34.54 1.79
N THR A 742 -0.03 35.31 1.28
CA THR A 742 -0.11 36.77 1.40
C THR A 742 -1.43 37.15 2.08
N VAL A 743 -1.36 38.00 3.10
CA VAL A 743 -2.55 38.51 3.80
C VAL A 743 -2.71 40.00 3.54
N LYS A 744 -3.93 40.41 3.19
CA LYS A 744 -4.36 41.82 3.11
C LYS A 744 -5.49 42.04 4.10
N GLU A 745 -5.52 43.21 4.73
CA GLU A 745 -6.62 43.60 5.61
C GLU A 745 -7.62 44.47 4.86
N ASP A 746 -8.91 44.18 5.01
CA ASP A 746 -10.00 45.02 4.50
C ASP A 746 -11.08 45.20 5.57
N ALA A 747 -11.13 46.41 6.15
CA ALA A 747 -12.01 46.81 7.26
C ALA A 747 -12.06 45.79 8.41
N ASN A 748 -13.03 44.86 8.36
CA ASN A 748 -13.30 43.84 9.38
C ASN A 748 -12.96 42.42 8.90
N SER A 749 -12.15 42.27 7.85
CA SER A 749 -11.82 40.97 7.25
C SER A 749 -10.35 40.85 6.87
N TRP A 750 -9.87 39.61 6.83
CA TRP A 750 -8.60 39.23 6.23
C TRP A 750 -8.86 38.61 4.87
N ILE A 751 -8.22 39.13 3.84
CA ILE A 751 -8.15 38.53 2.51
C ILE A 751 -6.84 37.75 2.45
N ILE A 752 -6.94 36.43 2.39
CA ILE A 752 -5.81 35.51 2.42
C ILE A 752 -5.65 34.94 1.00
N GLU A 753 -4.53 35.24 0.37
CA GLU A 753 -4.14 34.70 -0.93
C GLU A 753 -3.03 33.65 -0.72
N MET A 754 -3.22 32.45 -1.26
CA MET A 754 -2.19 31.40 -1.35
C MET A 754 -1.71 31.30 -2.80
N ASP A 755 -0.40 31.33 -3.03
CA ASP A 755 0.23 30.96 -4.29
C ASP A 755 0.15 29.43 -4.46
N SER A 756 -0.53 28.99 -5.53
CA SER A 756 -0.67 27.57 -5.89
C SER A 756 -0.07 27.28 -7.27
N SER A 757 0.79 28.16 -7.78
CA SER A 757 1.37 28.05 -9.13
C SER A 757 2.23 26.80 -9.35
N ASP A 758 2.71 26.16 -8.27
CA ASP A 758 3.43 24.88 -8.31
C ASP A 758 2.54 23.69 -8.65
N LYS A 759 1.20 23.84 -8.55
CA LYS A 759 0.18 22.82 -8.83
C LYS A 759 0.40 21.52 -8.05
N SER A 760 0.99 21.59 -6.86
CA SER A 760 1.24 20.41 -6.03
C SER A 760 0.01 19.92 -5.28
N GLY A 761 -0.97 20.82 -5.05
CA GLY A 761 -2.10 20.56 -4.15
C GLY A 761 -1.68 20.53 -2.68
N LYS A 762 -0.49 21.06 -2.36
CA LYS A 762 0.00 21.25 -0.98
C LYS A 762 -0.93 22.23 -0.22
N SER A 763 -1.09 21.97 1.07
CA SER A 763 -1.75 22.91 1.99
C SER A 763 -0.77 23.99 2.46
N SER A 764 -1.22 25.24 2.54
CA SER A 764 -0.45 26.36 3.10
C SER A 764 -1.25 27.05 4.21
N GLN A 765 -0.55 27.56 5.22
CA GLN A 765 -1.18 28.05 6.45
C GLN A 765 -0.75 29.46 6.86
N VAL A 766 -1.62 30.11 7.65
CA VAL A 766 -1.36 31.35 8.38
C VAL A 766 -1.99 31.27 9.76
N TYR A 767 -1.28 31.80 10.75
CA TYR A 767 -1.72 31.92 12.14
C TYR A 767 -1.83 33.38 12.54
N PHE A 768 -2.94 33.73 13.19
CA PHE A 768 -3.22 35.06 13.72
C PHE A 768 -3.33 35.01 15.25
N GLU A 769 -2.76 35.99 15.94
CA GLU A 769 -2.83 36.18 17.41
C GLU A 769 -2.83 37.67 17.78
#